data_AF-A0A7U9S2C6-F1
#
_entry.id   AF-A0A7U9S2C6-F1
#
_cell.length_a   1.000
_cell.length_b   1.000
_cell.length_c   1.000
_cell.angle_alpha   90.00
_cell.angle_beta   90.00
_cell.angle_gamma   90.00
#
_symmetry.space_group_name_H-M   'P 1'
#
loop_
_entity.id
_entity.type
_entity.pdbx_description
1 polymer ?
#
loop_
_entity_poly.entity_id
_entity_poly.type
_entity_poly.pdbx_seq_one_letter_code
_entity_poly.pdbx_strand_id
1 'polypeptide(L)'
;MKQVIENYRIISTNHFVTTVCEGRRNSERFCFIIGAGASVSSGIPMGVTLEAEWMEEMEKSPGFSEVREFAETLRKAGRLEHDFSEIEQAWEAAKKSKQALPSEYYFDIYKLRFFPNHRNGYYYLERVMAHKNPSFGYHPLALMLTEGSGSNLVITTNFDSLVEDALFLYTDSKPLVINHELLADYAGDPNIKRPIIAKIHRGIFFDPLNQPEETNELKGGWHDVLAHVFQNYTPIVIGYGGGDNSLMNLLEEESVKMKNGMYWCYVEEFGLPSEKIQRLVQKKDGHFVRTAGFDSTMLMLGNALFPEKIGVHQTEQYLNNRTGIQIENYEAEYKKLLEYEESREKENASTQTNQSENEFRKEIEKMSERNSASESERQKQNQMTAWDYWRQGERYYKLQQYGEALQSLSKAICEQSNTAQFYNSRGNIYDKLGDYENAILDYDKAIELNPEYSIAYRNRGRIYKILDNYKKAMSDYDKAIELNPEYSAAFNSRGIIYDEWKDYDRAIANYNKALEFTPNYCAAFNNRGNVYDELGDYEKALSDYNKAIEINSEYSLAYNNRGLIYGKLGDYEKAVSDYNKAMELDPTFIIPYKNCGKLHKRNGDYEKAIDMFTKAIHLDPNNKNIYLERAEVYRLMGEEKKADADEKKAESL
;
A
#
# COMPACT_ATOMS: atom_id res chain seq x y z
N MET A 1 -46.49 -16.82 6.83
CA MET A 1 -46.66 -15.35 6.85
C MET A 1 -46.53 -14.80 5.44
N LYS A 2 -47.59 -14.97 4.65
CA LYS A 2 -47.81 -14.32 3.35
C LYS A 2 -48.94 -13.33 3.59
N GLN A 3 -48.63 -12.11 4.01
CA GLN A 3 -49.56 -10.96 4.08
C GLN A 3 -48.77 -9.78 4.65
N VAL A 4 -48.13 -9.00 3.78
CA VAL A 4 -48.00 -7.52 3.73
C VAL A 4 -47.10 -7.23 2.52
N ILE A 5 -47.61 -7.41 1.29
CA ILE A 5 -46.92 -6.98 0.06
C ILE A 5 -47.92 -6.16 -0.73
N GLU A 6 -48.27 -4.95 -0.27
CA GLU A 6 -49.21 -4.12 -1.05
C GLU A 6 -49.11 -2.58 -0.91
N ASN A 7 -48.27 -1.98 -0.05
CA ASN A 7 -48.29 -0.50 0.14
C ASN A 7 -46.93 0.22 0.05
N TYR A 8 -45.91 -0.36 -0.60
CA TYR A 8 -44.64 0.33 -0.82
C TYR A 8 -44.55 0.87 -2.25
N ARG A 9 -44.23 2.17 -2.40
CA ARG A 9 -43.97 2.78 -3.71
C ARG A 9 -42.57 2.37 -4.20
N ILE A 10 -42.47 1.17 -4.76
CA ILE A 10 -41.21 0.65 -5.28
C ILE A 10 -41.12 0.92 -6.77
N ILE A 11 -40.07 1.61 -7.20
CA ILE A 11 -39.81 1.99 -8.60
C ILE A 11 -38.52 1.32 -9.12
N SER A 12 -38.44 1.15 -10.43
CA SER A 12 -37.23 0.64 -11.09
C SER A 12 -36.15 1.71 -11.17
N THR A 13 -34.87 1.32 -11.23
CA THR A 13 -33.76 2.26 -11.44
C THR A 13 -33.95 3.09 -12.72
N ASN A 14 -34.49 2.52 -13.81
CA ASN A 14 -34.80 3.27 -15.02
C ASN A 14 -35.81 4.40 -14.79
N HIS A 15 -36.90 4.11 -14.08
CA HIS A 15 -37.91 5.12 -13.77
C HIS A 15 -37.36 6.21 -12.84
N PHE A 16 -36.56 5.82 -11.85
CA PHE A 16 -35.84 6.72 -10.98
C PHE A 16 -34.89 7.65 -11.76
N VAL A 17 -34.07 7.10 -12.66
CA VAL A 17 -33.13 7.88 -13.51
C VAL A 17 -33.89 8.92 -14.34
N THR A 18 -34.98 8.51 -15.00
CA THR A 18 -35.82 9.45 -15.76
C THR A 18 -36.34 10.58 -14.86
N THR A 19 -36.82 10.23 -13.67
CA THR A 19 -37.36 11.21 -12.71
C THR A 19 -36.30 12.21 -12.26
N VAL A 20 -35.07 11.74 -11.95
CA VAL A 20 -33.95 12.63 -11.59
C VAL A 20 -33.55 13.54 -12.75
N CYS A 21 -33.51 13.00 -13.97
CA CYS A 21 -33.23 13.79 -15.18
C CYS A 21 -34.27 14.90 -15.42
N GLU A 22 -35.56 14.59 -15.23
CA GLU A 22 -36.66 15.55 -15.36
C GLU A 22 -36.64 16.60 -14.25
N GLY A 23 -36.48 16.18 -12.99
CA GLY A 23 -36.36 17.08 -11.84
C GLY A 23 -35.20 18.06 -12.02
N ARG A 24 -34.05 17.58 -12.49
CA ARG A 24 -32.90 18.44 -12.79
C ARG A 24 -33.18 19.47 -13.89
N ARG A 25 -33.91 19.11 -14.95
CA ARG A 25 -34.36 20.07 -15.99
C ARG A 25 -35.30 21.13 -15.42
N ASN A 26 -36.07 20.77 -14.40
CA ASN A 26 -36.95 21.67 -13.66
C ASN A 26 -36.25 22.40 -12.50
N SER A 27 -34.90 22.39 -12.47
CA SER A 27 -34.08 23.04 -11.44
C SER A 27 -34.31 22.52 -10.01
N GLU A 28 -34.76 21.27 -9.86
CA GLU A 28 -34.76 20.60 -8.57
C GLU A 28 -33.32 20.36 -8.09
N ARG A 29 -33.13 20.42 -6.76
CA ARG A 29 -31.85 20.19 -6.12
C ARG A 29 -31.85 18.83 -5.45
N PHE A 30 -30.76 18.09 -5.59
CA PHE A 30 -30.61 16.75 -5.02
C PHE A 30 -29.53 16.74 -3.95
N CYS A 31 -29.83 16.04 -2.85
CA CYS A 31 -28.87 15.78 -1.79
C CYS A 31 -28.58 14.29 -1.77
N PHE A 32 -27.34 13.90 -2.09
CA PHE A 32 -26.92 12.50 -2.04
C PHE A 32 -26.50 12.15 -0.62
N ILE A 33 -27.22 11.24 0.02
CA ILE A 33 -26.86 10.67 1.30
C ILE A 33 -26.14 9.36 1.04
N ILE A 34 -24.84 9.35 1.28
CA ILE A 34 -23.95 8.24 0.97
C ILE A 34 -23.53 7.57 2.27
N GLY A 35 -23.82 6.27 2.37
CA GLY A 35 -23.40 5.44 3.49
C GLY A 35 -22.28 4.47 3.13
N ALA A 36 -21.83 3.68 4.11
CA ALA A 36 -20.72 2.76 3.97
C ALA A 36 -20.85 1.79 2.77
N GLY A 37 -22.07 1.36 2.41
CA GLY A 37 -22.32 0.47 1.28
C GLY A 37 -21.99 1.06 -0.09
N ALA A 38 -21.85 2.38 -0.21
CA ALA A 38 -21.34 3.03 -1.43
C ALA A 38 -19.81 2.99 -1.51
N SER A 39 -19.11 2.90 -0.38
CA SER A 39 -17.66 2.79 -0.30
C SER A 39 -17.15 1.34 -0.34
N VAL A 40 -18.00 0.34 -0.09
CA VAL A 40 -17.64 -1.09 -0.20
C VAL A 40 -17.12 -1.44 -1.60
N SER A 41 -17.71 -0.87 -2.65
CA SER A 41 -17.23 -1.02 -4.03
C SER A 41 -15.84 -0.39 -4.28
N SER A 42 -15.28 0.34 -3.30
CA SER A 42 -13.90 0.86 -3.32
C SER A 42 -12.94 0.00 -2.48
N GLY A 43 -13.43 -1.10 -1.89
CA GLY A 43 -12.67 -1.97 -1.01
C GLY A 43 -12.47 -1.42 0.41
N ILE A 44 -13.28 -0.45 0.84
CA ILE A 44 -13.28 0.03 2.22
C ILE A 44 -14.13 -0.92 3.06
N PRO A 45 -13.58 -1.51 4.15
CA PRO A 45 -14.34 -2.41 5.01
C PRO A 45 -15.42 -1.63 5.77
N MET A 46 -16.59 -2.26 5.94
CA MET A 46 -17.66 -1.69 6.76
C MET A 46 -17.27 -1.77 8.25
N GLY A 47 -17.91 -0.97 9.11
CA GLY A 47 -17.71 -1.04 10.57
C GLY A 47 -17.88 -2.46 11.10
N VAL A 48 -18.90 -3.18 10.64
CA VAL A 48 -19.15 -4.59 10.99
C VAL A 48 -18.04 -5.55 10.56
N THR A 49 -17.32 -5.25 9.47
CA THR A 49 -16.18 -6.03 9.00
C THR A 49 -14.96 -5.74 9.86
N LEU A 50 -14.72 -4.46 10.20
CA LEU A 50 -13.63 -4.03 11.07
C LEU A 50 -13.77 -4.58 12.50
N GLU A 51 -14.98 -4.57 13.06
CA GLU A 51 -15.27 -5.16 14.37
C GLU A 51 -14.93 -6.65 14.40
N ALA A 52 -15.33 -7.39 13.36
CA ALA A 52 -15.02 -8.80 13.23
C ALA A 52 -13.52 -9.04 13.10
N GLU A 53 -12.81 -8.27 12.26
CA GLU A 53 -11.36 -8.36 12.13
C GLU A 53 -10.63 -8.08 13.45
N TRP A 54 -11.04 -7.06 14.20
CA TRP A 54 -10.44 -6.73 15.50
C TRP A 54 -10.74 -7.78 16.57
N MET A 55 -11.97 -8.32 16.59
CA MET A 55 -12.35 -9.40 17.51
C MET A 55 -11.61 -10.70 17.18
N GLU A 56 -11.50 -11.06 15.89
CA GLU A 56 -10.69 -12.20 15.45
C GLU A 56 -9.24 -12.02 15.84
N GLU A 57 -8.67 -10.83 15.66
CA GLU A 57 -7.29 -10.56 16.03
C GLU A 57 -7.09 -10.65 17.55
N MET A 58 -7.98 -10.07 18.36
CA MET A 58 -7.91 -10.14 19.83
C MET A 58 -8.12 -11.57 20.36
N GLU A 59 -8.97 -12.38 19.71
CA GLU A 59 -9.16 -13.81 20.00
C GLU A 59 -7.88 -14.59 19.72
N LYS A 60 -7.20 -14.21 18.64
CA LYS A 60 -5.98 -14.82 18.14
C LYS A 60 -4.75 -14.44 18.98
N SER A 61 -4.51 -13.15 19.22
CA SER A 61 -3.42 -12.57 20.00
C SER A 61 -3.86 -11.22 20.57
N PRO A 62 -3.87 -11.02 21.90
CA PRO A 62 -3.25 -11.86 22.93
C PRO A 62 -4.09 -13.08 23.37
N GLY A 63 -5.34 -13.19 22.92
CA GLY A 63 -6.28 -14.23 23.34
C GLY A 63 -7.25 -13.76 24.41
N PHE A 64 -8.50 -14.23 24.36
CA PHE A 64 -9.58 -13.71 25.22
C PHE A 64 -9.35 -13.88 26.73
N SER A 65 -8.48 -14.78 27.15
CA SER A 65 -8.00 -14.85 28.54
C SER A 65 -7.37 -13.54 28.99
N GLU A 66 -6.38 -13.07 28.23
CA GLU A 66 -5.65 -11.83 28.50
C GLU A 66 -6.52 -10.62 28.22
N VAL A 67 -7.33 -10.65 27.15
CA VAL A 67 -8.29 -9.58 26.86
C VAL A 67 -9.31 -9.44 27.98
N ARG A 68 -9.76 -10.53 28.62
CA ARG A 68 -10.70 -10.46 29.75
C ARG A 68 -10.07 -9.81 30.98
N GLU A 69 -8.85 -10.21 31.35
CA GLU A 69 -8.12 -9.59 32.47
C GLU A 69 -7.87 -8.10 32.23
N PHE A 70 -7.50 -7.77 30.99
CA PHE A 70 -7.30 -6.40 30.56
C PHE A 70 -8.61 -5.59 30.50
N ALA A 71 -9.68 -6.16 29.97
CA ALA A 71 -11.00 -5.56 29.89
C ALA A 71 -11.61 -5.33 31.28
N GLU A 72 -11.41 -6.25 32.23
CA GLU A 72 -11.79 -6.04 33.63
C GLU A 72 -11.08 -4.84 34.24
N THR A 73 -9.80 -4.65 33.89
CA THR A 73 -9.02 -3.49 34.33
C THR A 73 -9.57 -2.20 33.75
N LEU A 74 -9.90 -2.19 32.45
CA LEU A 74 -10.53 -1.03 31.80
C LEU A 74 -11.95 -0.75 32.32
N ARG A 75 -12.75 -1.80 32.59
CA ARG A 75 -14.10 -1.69 33.15
C ARG A 75 -14.08 -1.13 34.57
N LYS A 76 -13.17 -1.63 35.43
CA LYS A 76 -12.93 -1.07 36.77
C LYS A 76 -12.48 0.40 36.71
N ALA A 77 -11.79 0.79 35.64
CA ALA A 77 -11.40 2.17 35.38
C ALA A 77 -12.50 3.02 34.68
N GLY A 78 -13.70 2.46 34.45
CA GLY A 78 -14.83 3.15 33.80
C GLY A 78 -14.60 3.49 32.33
N ARG A 79 -13.71 2.75 31.64
CA ARG A 79 -13.34 3.01 30.24
C ARG A 79 -14.11 2.15 29.23
N LEU A 80 -14.75 1.08 29.68
CA LEU A 80 -15.63 0.21 28.89
C LEU A 80 -17.05 0.32 29.42
N GLU A 81 -18.01 0.31 28.50
CA GLU A 81 -19.44 0.37 28.80
C GLU A 81 -19.98 -1.03 29.14
N HIS A 82 -19.67 -2.02 28.31
CA HIS A 82 -20.16 -3.39 28.45
C HIS A 82 -19.17 -4.31 29.15
N ASP A 83 -19.67 -5.42 29.70
CA ASP A 83 -18.78 -6.49 30.15
C ASP A 83 -18.16 -7.17 28.92
N PHE A 84 -16.87 -7.48 28.98
CA PHE A 84 -16.26 -8.23 27.88
C PHE A 84 -16.89 -9.62 27.69
N SER A 85 -17.44 -10.23 28.75
CA SER A 85 -18.19 -11.49 28.64
C SER A 85 -19.49 -11.36 27.85
N GLU A 86 -20.12 -10.17 27.83
CA GLU A 86 -21.30 -9.90 26.99
C GLU A 86 -20.88 -9.78 25.52
N ILE A 87 -19.78 -9.05 25.25
CA ILE A 87 -19.19 -8.91 23.92
C ILE A 87 -18.72 -10.26 23.37
N GLU A 88 -18.06 -11.08 24.19
CA GLU A 88 -17.58 -12.41 23.84
C GLU A 88 -18.74 -13.36 23.51
N GLN A 89 -19.83 -13.33 24.29
CA GLN A 89 -21.04 -14.11 23.98
C GLN A 89 -21.68 -13.67 22.67
N ALA A 90 -21.76 -12.35 22.42
CA ALA A 90 -22.27 -11.81 21.18
C ALA A 90 -21.40 -12.21 19.98
N TRP A 91 -20.07 -12.22 20.13
CA TRP A 91 -19.12 -12.66 19.11
C TRP A 91 -19.27 -14.16 18.80
N GLU A 92 -19.39 -15.00 19.82
CA GLU A 92 -19.62 -16.43 19.64
C GLU A 92 -20.97 -16.72 18.96
N ALA A 93 -22.01 -15.95 19.28
CA ALA A 93 -23.30 -16.05 18.62
C ALA A 93 -23.20 -15.62 17.14
N ALA A 94 -22.53 -14.49 16.87
CA ALA A 94 -22.30 -13.94 15.53
C ALA A 94 -21.55 -14.94 14.62
N LYS A 95 -20.48 -15.56 15.14
CA LYS A 95 -19.74 -16.63 14.43
C LYS A 95 -20.63 -17.81 14.04
N LYS A 96 -21.50 -18.26 14.97
CA LYS A 96 -22.39 -19.41 14.74
C LYS A 96 -23.52 -19.12 13.76
N SER A 97 -24.09 -17.92 13.83
CA SER A 97 -25.21 -17.53 12.98
C SER A 97 -24.78 -16.89 11.65
N LYS A 98 -23.49 -16.62 11.46
CA LYS A 98 -22.93 -15.82 10.36
C LYS A 98 -23.60 -14.45 10.25
N GLN A 99 -23.87 -13.83 11.40
CA GLN A 99 -24.44 -12.49 11.50
C GLN A 99 -23.38 -11.51 11.99
N ALA A 100 -23.61 -10.22 11.74
CA ALA A 100 -22.75 -9.16 12.26
C ALA A 100 -22.88 -9.03 13.78
N LEU A 101 -21.80 -8.57 14.42
CA LEU A 101 -21.85 -8.14 15.82
C LEU A 101 -22.85 -6.99 15.99
N PRO A 102 -23.57 -6.93 17.12
CA PRO A 102 -24.35 -5.75 17.47
C PRO A 102 -23.44 -4.52 17.52
N SER A 103 -23.83 -3.47 16.80
CA SER A 103 -23.02 -2.24 16.66
C SER A 103 -22.83 -1.47 17.96
N GLU A 104 -23.58 -1.81 19.02
CA GLU A 104 -23.41 -1.24 20.36
C GLU A 104 -22.05 -1.57 20.98
N TYR A 105 -21.39 -2.66 20.54
CA TYR A 105 -20.07 -3.04 21.04
C TYR A 105 -18.90 -2.37 20.30
N TYR A 106 -19.15 -1.63 19.22
CA TYR A 106 -18.10 -1.04 18.37
C TYR A 106 -17.03 -0.29 19.18
N PHE A 107 -17.45 0.62 20.07
CA PHE A 107 -16.53 1.47 20.82
C PHE A 107 -15.74 0.71 21.87
N ASP A 108 -16.34 -0.29 22.52
CA ASP A 108 -15.65 -1.14 23.48
C ASP A 108 -14.60 -2.01 22.77
N ILE A 109 -14.96 -2.59 21.61
CA ILE A 109 -14.03 -3.37 20.76
C ILE A 109 -12.88 -2.48 20.26
N TYR A 110 -13.17 -1.28 19.78
CA TYR A 110 -12.16 -0.31 19.33
C TYR A 110 -11.18 0.06 20.46
N LYS A 111 -11.70 0.38 21.65
CA LYS A 111 -10.88 0.72 22.82
C LYS A 111 -10.01 -0.45 23.26
N LEU A 112 -10.58 -1.65 23.31
CA LEU A 112 -9.84 -2.88 23.65
C LEU A 112 -8.69 -3.12 22.68
N ARG A 113 -8.93 -2.90 21.37
CA ARG A 113 -7.94 -3.14 20.32
C ARG A 113 -6.77 -2.17 20.36
N PHE A 114 -7.01 -0.87 20.58
CA PHE A 114 -5.98 0.17 20.42
C PHE A 114 -5.46 0.76 21.72
N PHE A 115 -5.90 0.31 22.89
CA PHE A 115 -5.32 0.74 24.17
C PHE A 115 -3.86 0.28 24.33
N PRO A 116 -2.97 1.06 24.98
CA PRO A 116 -3.19 2.36 25.62
C PRO A 116 -3.20 3.55 24.65
N ASN A 117 -2.80 3.33 23.40
CA ASN A 117 -2.66 4.39 22.41
C ASN A 117 -3.74 4.30 21.34
N HIS A 118 -4.94 4.71 21.71
CA HIS A 118 -6.12 4.76 20.85
C HIS A 118 -5.89 5.51 19.51
N ARG A 119 -4.89 6.41 19.43
CA ARG A 119 -4.56 7.13 18.19
C ARG A 119 -4.01 6.20 17.11
N ASN A 120 -3.52 5.02 17.50
CA ASN A 120 -3.15 3.97 16.56
C ASN A 120 -4.35 3.46 15.76
N GLY A 121 -5.56 3.48 16.34
CA GLY A 121 -6.78 3.13 15.61
C GLY A 121 -7.11 4.14 14.52
N TYR A 122 -6.92 5.43 14.79
CA TYR A 122 -7.03 6.47 13.76
C TYR A 122 -6.03 6.27 12.63
N TYR A 123 -4.75 6.07 12.96
CA TYR A 123 -3.71 5.82 11.95
C TYR A 123 -3.96 4.54 11.13
N TYR A 124 -4.44 3.48 11.78
CA TYR A 124 -4.82 2.24 11.11
C TYR A 124 -5.94 2.48 10.09
N LEU A 125 -7.01 3.19 10.48
CA LEU A 125 -8.16 3.43 9.61
C LEU A 125 -7.83 4.41 8.48
N GLU A 126 -7.05 5.46 8.75
CA GLU A 126 -6.51 6.36 7.70
C GLU A 126 -5.62 5.58 6.71
N ARG A 127 -4.77 4.65 7.17
CA ARG A 127 -3.96 3.80 6.28
C ARG A 127 -4.82 2.89 5.41
N VAL A 128 -5.86 2.28 5.98
CA VAL A 128 -6.79 1.44 5.21
C VAL A 128 -7.48 2.26 4.12
N MET A 129 -7.83 3.52 4.41
CA MET A 129 -8.48 4.42 3.44
C MET A 129 -7.50 4.99 2.40
N ALA A 130 -6.28 5.36 2.80
CA ALA A 130 -5.30 6.05 1.95
C ALA A 130 -4.85 5.24 0.71
N HIS A 131 -4.99 3.91 0.74
CA HIS A 131 -4.60 3.03 -0.37
C HIS A 131 -5.79 2.62 -1.25
N LYS A 132 -7.00 3.15 -0.99
CA LYS A 132 -8.23 2.76 -1.70
C LYS A 132 -8.56 3.83 -2.74
N ASN A 133 -8.80 3.38 -3.96
CA ASN A 133 -9.23 4.26 -5.05
C ASN A 133 -10.75 4.34 -5.09
N PRO A 134 -11.35 5.52 -5.36
CA PRO A 134 -12.80 5.64 -5.47
C PRO A 134 -13.38 4.65 -6.48
N SER A 135 -14.53 4.09 -6.12
CA SER A 135 -15.40 3.34 -7.02
C SER A 135 -15.76 4.16 -8.25
N PHE A 136 -16.02 3.49 -9.38
CA PHE A 136 -16.32 4.21 -10.62
C PHE A 136 -17.62 5.02 -10.54
N GLY A 137 -18.59 4.60 -9.71
CA GLY A 137 -19.81 5.35 -9.45
C GLY A 137 -19.59 6.77 -8.91
N TYR A 138 -18.41 7.03 -8.33
CA TYR A 138 -18.04 8.36 -7.89
C TYR A 138 -17.68 9.30 -9.05
N HIS A 139 -17.33 8.80 -10.24
CA HIS A 139 -17.09 9.65 -11.43
C HIS A 139 -18.39 10.31 -11.94
N PRO A 140 -19.48 9.56 -12.22
CA PRO A 140 -20.78 10.16 -12.50
C PRO A 140 -21.24 11.10 -11.38
N LEU A 141 -21.04 10.73 -10.12
CA LEU A 141 -21.39 11.60 -8.98
C LEU A 141 -20.60 12.92 -9.04
N ALA A 142 -19.29 12.86 -9.24
CA ALA A 142 -18.42 14.03 -9.34
C ALA A 142 -18.90 14.97 -10.46
N LEU A 143 -19.22 14.43 -11.64
CA LEU A 143 -19.81 15.20 -12.73
C LEU A 143 -21.17 15.79 -12.37
N MET A 144 -22.03 15.06 -11.65
CA MET A 144 -23.31 15.59 -11.19
C MET A 144 -23.15 16.77 -10.21
N LEU A 145 -22.09 16.79 -9.42
CA LEU A 145 -21.80 17.85 -8.45
C LEU A 145 -21.15 19.08 -9.10
N THR A 146 -20.36 18.90 -10.16
CA THR A 146 -19.59 19.98 -10.81
C THR A 146 -20.27 20.56 -12.04
N GLU A 147 -20.93 19.73 -12.83
CA GLU A 147 -21.59 20.12 -14.06
C GLU A 147 -23.09 20.31 -13.79
N GLY A 148 -23.59 21.53 -13.96
CA GLY A 148 -25.02 21.84 -13.84
C GLY A 148 -25.34 23.15 -13.10
N SER A 149 -26.56 23.64 -13.26
CA SER A 149 -27.07 24.88 -12.67
C SER A 149 -27.63 24.73 -11.24
N GLY A 150 -27.57 23.53 -10.65
CA GLY A 150 -28.04 23.25 -9.30
C GLY A 150 -26.88 22.79 -8.43
N SER A 151 -26.54 23.55 -7.39
CA SER A 151 -25.52 23.20 -6.40
C SER A 151 -25.97 21.94 -5.66
N ASN A 152 -25.48 20.78 -6.11
CA ASN A 152 -25.80 19.48 -5.51
C ASN A 152 -24.89 19.24 -4.29
N LEU A 153 -25.48 18.65 -3.25
CA LEU A 153 -24.84 18.42 -1.95
C LEU A 153 -24.62 16.92 -1.75
N VAL A 154 -23.47 16.54 -1.23
CA VAL A 154 -23.25 15.19 -0.68
C VAL A 154 -23.22 15.29 0.84
N ILE A 155 -24.04 14.48 1.49
CA ILE A 155 -23.94 14.17 2.90
C ILE A 155 -23.35 12.77 3.01
N THR A 156 -22.20 12.65 3.65
CA THR A 156 -21.60 11.34 3.92
C THR A 156 -21.51 11.10 5.41
N THR A 157 -22.03 9.95 5.85
CA THR A 157 -21.82 9.42 7.20
C THR A 157 -20.52 8.63 7.28
N ASN A 158 -19.86 8.38 6.15
CA ASN A 158 -18.65 7.57 6.09
C ASN A 158 -17.39 8.40 6.34
N PHE A 159 -16.35 7.71 6.77
CA PHE A 159 -15.11 8.27 7.27
C PHE A 159 -14.09 8.65 6.19
N ASP A 160 -14.36 8.27 4.94
CA ASP A 160 -13.39 8.35 3.86
C ASP A 160 -13.38 9.70 3.12
N SER A 161 -12.29 9.93 2.39
CA SER A 161 -12.14 11.07 1.49
C SER A 161 -12.48 10.71 0.04
N LEU A 162 -13.07 9.53 -0.23
CA LEU A 162 -13.22 9.05 -1.60
C LEU A 162 -14.09 9.94 -2.48
N VAL A 163 -15.11 10.59 -1.91
CA VAL A 163 -15.92 11.58 -2.66
C VAL A 163 -15.11 12.82 -3.01
N GLU A 164 -14.22 13.24 -2.10
CA GLU A 164 -13.30 14.36 -2.30
C GLU A 164 -12.22 14.01 -3.33
N ASP A 165 -11.62 12.84 -3.19
CA ASP A 165 -10.61 12.30 -4.11
C ASP A 165 -11.22 12.08 -5.49
N ALA A 166 -12.45 11.58 -5.59
CA ALA A 166 -13.14 11.41 -6.87
C ALA A 166 -13.41 12.74 -7.57
N LEU A 167 -13.79 13.78 -6.83
CA LEU A 167 -13.97 15.12 -7.41
C LEU A 167 -12.65 15.66 -7.96
N PHE A 168 -11.56 15.48 -7.23
CA PHE A 168 -10.23 15.86 -7.73
C PHE A 168 -9.82 15.01 -8.94
N LEU A 169 -9.92 13.69 -8.82
CA LEU A 169 -9.47 12.70 -9.79
C LEU A 169 -10.23 12.78 -11.13
N TYR A 170 -11.53 13.04 -11.10
CA TYR A 170 -12.38 12.95 -12.29
C TYR A 170 -12.80 14.29 -12.88
N THR A 171 -12.66 15.38 -12.14
CA THR A 171 -13.20 16.68 -12.57
C THR A 171 -12.27 17.87 -12.29
N ASP A 172 -11.07 17.63 -11.74
CA ASP A 172 -10.09 18.65 -11.31
C ASP A 172 -10.69 19.75 -10.42
N SER A 173 -11.84 19.47 -9.80
CA SER A 173 -12.64 20.45 -9.07
C SER A 173 -12.47 20.23 -7.57
N LYS A 174 -12.05 21.27 -6.87
CA LYS A 174 -11.89 21.19 -5.41
C LYS A 174 -13.24 21.35 -4.71
N PRO A 175 -13.74 20.33 -3.99
CA PRO A 175 -14.95 20.49 -3.18
C PRO A 175 -14.72 21.45 -2.02
N LEU A 176 -15.80 22.09 -1.58
CA LEU A 176 -15.89 22.63 -0.24
C LEU A 176 -16.25 21.48 0.71
N VAL A 177 -15.23 20.95 1.38
CA VAL A 177 -15.42 19.98 2.46
C VAL A 177 -15.64 20.73 3.75
N ILE A 178 -16.80 20.52 4.34
CA ILE A 178 -17.21 21.19 5.55
C ILE A 178 -17.55 20.14 6.61
N ASN A 179 -17.02 20.38 7.80
CA ASN A 179 -17.45 19.64 8.98
C ASN A 179 -18.87 20.08 9.37
N HIS A 180 -19.49 19.33 10.25
CA HIS A 180 -20.87 19.56 10.65
C HIS A 180 -21.08 20.98 11.23
N GLU A 181 -20.10 21.56 11.93
CA GLU A 181 -20.25 22.87 12.58
C GLU A 181 -20.37 24.06 11.62
N LEU A 182 -19.93 23.94 10.36
CA LEU A 182 -19.91 25.04 9.39
C LEU A 182 -20.96 24.93 8.27
N LEU A 183 -21.75 23.86 8.22
CA LEU A 183 -22.69 23.61 7.10
C LEU A 183 -23.80 24.67 6.97
N ALA A 184 -24.20 25.28 8.08
CA ALA A 184 -25.26 26.30 8.11
C ALA A 184 -25.00 27.44 7.13
N ASP A 185 -23.76 27.90 7.08
CA ASP A 185 -23.34 29.07 6.30
C ASP A 185 -23.37 28.79 4.78
N TYR A 186 -23.44 27.52 4.38
CA TYR A 186 -23.29 27.10 2.98
C TYR A 186 -24.52 26.41 2.40
N ALA A 187 -25.28 25.64 3.18
CA ALA A 187 -26.42 24.88 2.68
C ALA A 187 -27.58 25.73 2.12
N GLY A 188 -27.66 27.01 2.50
CA GLY A 188 -28.72 27.95 2.10
C GLY A 188 -28.31 29.01 1.09
N ASP A 189 -27.01 29.17 0.77
CA ASP A 189 -26.55 30.25 -0.12
C ASP A 189 -26.58 29.82 -1.60
N PRO A 190 -27.50 30.37 -2.42
CA PRO A 190 -27.63 30.02 -3.83
C PRO A 190 -26.43 30.48 -4.68
N ASN A 191 -25.53 31.31 -4.15
CA ASN A 191 -24.36 31.82 -4.86
C ASN A 191 -23.16 30.87 -4.80
N ILE A 192 -23.20 29.84 -3.95
CA ILE A 192 -22.13 28.84 -3.89
C ILE A 192 -22.25 27.92 -5.08
N LYS A 193 -21.28 28.03 -5.99
CA LYS A 193 -21.19 27.23 -7.22
C LYS A 193 -20.24 26.04 -7.12
N ARG A 194 -19.58 25.85 -5.97
CA ARG A 194 -18.62 24.75 -5.77
C ARG A 194 -19.35 23.51 -5.22
N PRO A 195 -18.92 22.29 -5.55
CA PRO A 195 -19.41 21.07 -4.91
C PRO A 195 -19.27 21.15 -3.40
N ILE A 196 -20.30 20.72 -2.66
CA ILE A 196 -20.27 20.71 -1.20
C ILE A 196 -20.31 19.27 -0.71
N ILE A 197 -19.39 18.92 0.19
CA ILE A 197 -19.39 17.64 0.90
C ILE A 197 -19.52 17.94 2.39
N ALA A 198 -20.66 17.56 2.97
CA ALA A 198 -20.93 17.58 4.39
C ALA A 198 -20.51 16.24 5.01
N LYS A 199 -19.52 16.27 5.91
CA LYS A 199 -19.08 15.07 6.64
C LYS A 199 -19.67 15.10 8.05
N ILE A 200 -20.53 14.13 8.35
CA ILE A 200 -21.22 14.05 9.64
C ILE A 200 -20.23 13.64 10.74
N HIS A 201 -19.42 12.60 10.45
CA HIS A 201 -18.78 11.80 11.48
C HIS A 201 -17.25 11.71 11.42
N ARG A 202 -16.59 12.37 10.43
CA ARG A 202 -15.14 12.22 10.16
C ARG A 202 -14.22 12.43 11.37
N GLY A 203 -14.62 13.22 12.36
CA GLY A 203 -13.86 13.40 13.62
C GLY A 203 -14.47 12.68 14.83
N ILE A 204 -15.70 12.18 14.73
CA ILE A 204 -16.48 11.74 15.89
C ILE A 204 -16.16 10.29 16.28
N PHE A 205 -16.00 9.39 15.33
CA PHE A 205 -15.72 7.98 15.64
C PHE A 205 -14.24 7.67 15.86
N PHE A 206 -13.35 8.62 15.54
CA PHE A 206 -11.90 8.47 15.73
C PHE A 206 -11.34 9.32 16.85
N ASP A 207 -12.13 10.23 17.43
CA ASP A 207 -11.67 10.91 18.62
C ASP A 207 -11.85 9.95 19.81
N PRO A 208 -10.76 9.46 20.39
CA PRO A 208 -10.75 8.53 21.51
C PRO A 208 -11.37 9.07 22.81
N LEU A 209 -11.64 10.38 22.87
CA LEU A 209 -12.27 11.04 24.00
C LEU A 209 -13.79 11.07 23.87
N ASN A 210 -14.32 10.80 22.68
CA ASN A 210 -15.76 10.84 22.46
C ASN A 210 -16.46 9.70 23.16
N GLN A 211 -17.58 10.02 23.79
CA GLN A 211 -18.43 9.01 24.42
C GLN A 211 -19.50 8.52 23.43
N PRO A 212 -19.95 7.25 23.52
CA PRO A 212 -21.01 6.71 22.66
C PRO A 212 -22.26 7.60 22.60
N GLU A 213 -22.61 8.25 23.71
CA GLU A 213 -23.74 9.17 23.83
C GLU A 213 -23.58 10.43 22.97
N GLU A 214 -22.35 10.89 22.74
CA GLU A 214 -22.05 12.05 21.88
C GLU A 214 -22.22 11.74 20.38
N THR A 215 -22.36 10.46 20.02
CA THR A 215 -22.54 9.99 18.64
C THR A 215 -23.99 9.66 18.30
N ASN A 216 -24.86 9.53 19.31
CA ASN A 216 -26.25 9.11 19.16
C ASN A 216 -27.21 10.26 18.81
N GLU A 217 -26.81 11.50 19.04
CA GLU A 217 -27.64 12.68 18.79
C GLU A 217 -26.85 13.77 18.05
N LEU A 218 -27.52 14.47 17.14
CA LEU A 218 -26.93 15.62 16.47
C LEU A 218 -26.93 16.81 17.41
N LYS A 219 -25.79 17.51 17.53
CA LYS A 219 -25.74 18.79 18.25
C LYS A 219 -26.82 19.74 17.69
N GLY A 220 -27.53 20.45 18.57
CA GLY A 220 -28.71 21.24 18.21
C GLY A 220 -28.54 22.24 17.05
N GLY A 221 -27.35 22.83 16.89
CA GLY A 221 -27.07 23.72 15.76
C GLY A 221 -27.08 23.04 14.37
N TRP A 222 -26.95 21.71 14.32
CA TRP A 222 -26.91 20.93 13.09
C TRP A 222 -28.28 20.37 12.69
N HIS A 223 -29.11 20.06 13.69
CA HIS A 223 -30.51 19.65 13.50
C HIS A 223 -31.23 20.64 12.57
N ASP A 224 -31.17 21.93 12.88
CA ASP A 224 -31.88 22.97 12.13
C ASP A 224 -31.36 23.11 10.68
N VAL A 225 -30.06 22.94 10.49
CA VAL A 225 -29.39 23.05 9.19
C VAL A 225 -29.78 21.88 8.29
N LEU A 226 -29.71 20.65 8.79
CA LEU A 226 -30.14 19.50 8.01
C LEU A 226 -31.64 19.48 7.76
N ALA A 227 -32.45 19.88 8.76
CA ALA A 227 -33.88 20.07 8.56
C ALA A 227 -34.14 21.06 7.42
N HIS A 228 -33.36 22.15 7.32
CA HIS A 228 -33.43 23.09 6.20
C HIS A 228 -32.96 22.48 4.87
N VAL A 229 -31.88 21.69 4.87
CA VAL A 229 -31.42 20.97 3.67
C VAL A 229 -32.54 20.08 3.14
N PHE A 230 -33.17 19.26 3.98
CA PHE A 230 -34.22 18.33 3.55
C PHE A 230 -35.52 19.02 3.10
N GLN A 231 -35.74 20.28 3.47
CA GLN A 231 -36.83 21.09 2.92
C GLN A 231 -36.56 21.57 1.48
N ASN A 232 -35.29 21.78 1.12
CA ASN A 232 -34.87 22.40 -0.14
C ASN A 232 -34.26 21.43 -1.15
N TYR A 233 -33.78 20.29 -0.68
CA TYR A 233 -33.15 19.25 -1.47
C TYR A 233 -33.99 17.97 -1.40
N THR A 234 -34.14 17.30 -2.54
CA THR A 234 -34.70 15.95 -2.60
C THR A 234 -33.60 14.96 -2.19
N PRO A 235 -33.72 14.27 -1.04
CA PRO A 235 -32.71 13.31 -0.61
C PRO A 235 -32.75 12.03 -1.47
N ILE A 236 -31.57 11.63 -1.92
CA ILE A 236 -31.32 10.35 -2.59
C ILE A 236 -30.35 9.57 -1.71
N VAL A 237 -30.85 8.49 -1.10
CA VAL A 237 -30.11 7.65 -0.17
C VAL A 237 -29.56 6.45 -0.94
N ILE A 238 -28.23 6.29 -0.95
CA ILE A 238 -27.56 5.20 -1.66
C ILE A 238 -26.49 4.56 -0.77
N GLY A 239 -26.54 3.22 -0.62
CA GLY A 239 -25.56 2.48 0.17
C GLY A 239 -25.61 2.75 1.68
N TYR A 240 -26.65 3.44 2.17
CA TYR A 240 -26.83 3.74 3.58
C TYR A 240 -27.82 2.77 4.23
N GLY A 241 -27.37 2.11 5.30
CA GLY A 241 -28.13 1.09 6.02
C GLY A 241 -28.94 1.60 7.21
N GLY A 242 -28.92 2.91 7.50
CA GLY A 242 -29.65 3.48 8.64
C GLY A 242 -29.08 3.13 10.01
N GLY A 243 -27.78 2.79 10.09
CA GLY A 243 -27.12 2.46 11.36
C GLY A 243 -26.64 3.68 12.15
N ASP A 244 -26.64 4.88 11.56
CA ASP A 244 -26.27 6.11 12.25
C ASP A 244 -27.53 6.73 12.87
N ASN A 245 -27.66 6.55 14.20
CA ASN A 245 -28.79 7.04 14.97
C ASN A 245 -28.93 8.56 14.90
N SER A 246 -27.84 9.31 14.80
CA SER A 246 -27.90 10.76 14.78
C SER A 246 -28.66 11.27 13.54
N LEU A 247 -28.33 10.77 12.34
CA LEU A 247 -29.04 11.08 11.11
C LEU A 247 -30.41 10.39 11.05
N MET A 248 -30.53 9.14 11.49
CA MET A 248 -31.81 8.41 11.43
C MET A 248 -32.86 9.01 12.35
N ASN A 249 -32.49 9.39 13.59
CA ASN A 249 -33.41 10.02 14.53
C ASN A 249 -33.94 11.32 13.92
N LEU A 250 -33.06 12.15 13.36
CA LEU A 250 -33.45 13.37 12.64
C LEU A 250 -34.41 13.09 11.48
N LEU A 251 -34.09 12.10 10.63
CA LEU A 251 -34.95 11.75 9.50
C LEU A 251 -36.35 11.29 9.97
N GLU A 252 -36.46 10.65 11.14
CA GLU A 252 -37.73 10.18 11.71
C GLU A 252 -38.59 11.27 12.33
N GLU A 253 -38.00 12.39 12.73
CA GLU A 253 -38.70 13.51 13.34
C GLU A 253 -39.80 14.08 12.44
N GLU A 254 -40.94 14.42 13.02
CA GLU A 254 -42.05 15.02 12.27
C GLU A 254 -41.79 16.45 11.81
N SER A 255 -40.91 17.15 12.54
CA SER A 255 -40.43 18.50 12.24
C SER A 255 -39.70 18.57 10.88
N VAL A 256 -38.96 17.51 10.51
CA VAL A 256 -38.15 17.44 9.31
C VAL A 256 -39.00 17.10 8.09
N LYS A 257 -39.41 18.12 7.32
CA LYS A 257 -40.23 17.94 6.12
C LYS A 257 -39.39 17.77 4.87
N MET A 258 -39.79 16.84 4.00
CA MET A 258 -39.19 16.63 2.68
C MET A 258 -40.21 16.98 1.60
N LYS A 259 -39.98 18.10 0.91
CA LYS A 259 -40.96 18.68 -0.02
C LYS A 259 -41.33 17.71 -1.16
N ASN A 260 -40.35 16.99 -1.68
CA ASN A 260 -40.49 16.09 -2.82
C ASN A 260 -40.35 14.61 -2.40
N GLY A 261 -40.55 14.32 -1.11
CA GLY A 261 -40.27 13.03 -0.52
C GLY A 261 -38.79 12.63 -0.60
N MET A 262 -38.51 11.32 -0.60
CA MET A 262 -37.16 10.79 -0.66
C MET A 262 -37.05 9.57 -1.59
N TYR A 263 -35.84 9.30 -2.08
CA TYR A 263 -35.51 8.06 -2.77
C TYR A 263 -34.56 7.23 -1.92
N TRP A 264 -34.95 5.99 -1.64
CA TRP A 264 -34.11 5.05 -0.90
C TRP A 264 -33.70 3.89 -1.81
N CYS A 265 -32.45 3.90 -2.25
CA CYS A 265 -31.89 2.86 -3.10
C CYS A 265 -31.50 1.64 -2.26
N TYR A 266 -31.98 0.47 -2.65
CA TYR A 266 -31.66 -0.79 -2.01
C TYR A 266 -31.33 -1.88 -3.04
N VAL A 267 -30.47 -2.81 -2.64
CA VAL A 267 -30.08 -3.95 -3.48
C VAL A 267 -31.07 -5.09 -3.25
N GLU A 268 -31.74 -5.52 -4.32
CA GLU A 268 -32.86 -6.47 -4.24
C GLU A 268 -32.45 -7.83 -3.65
N GLU A 269 -31.22 -8.27 -3.90
CA GLU A 269 -30.66 -9.53 -3.38
C GLU A 269 -30.61 -9.57 -1.85
N PHE A 270 -30.50 -8.41 -1.18
CA PHE A 270 -30.50 -8.32 0.29
C PHE A 270 -31.89 -8.07 0.88
N GLY A 271 -32.93 -8.04 0.05
CA GLY A 271 -34.30 -7.78 0.47
C GLY A 271 -34.57 -6.30 0.82
N LEU A 272 -35.80 -6.01 1.26
CA LEU A 272 -36.17 -4.65 1.65
C LEU A 272 -35.39 -4.20 2.90
N PRO A 273 -35.09 -2.90 3.02
CA PRO A 273 -34.49 -2.33 4.24
C PRO A 273 -35.32 -2.63 5.50
N SER A 274 -34.75 -2.41 6.69
CA SER A 274 -35.40 -2.71 7.97
C SER A 274 -36.80 -2.08 8.10
N GLU A 275 -37.67 -2.66 8.95
CA GLU A 275 -39.01 -2.10 9.19
C GLU A 275 -38.96 -0.62 9.59
N LYS A 276 -37.92 -0.21 10.33
CA LYS A 276 -37.65 1.17 10.70
C LYS A 276 -37.56 2.07 9.46
N ILE A 277 -36.71 1.69 8.50
CA ILE A 277 -36.54 2.41 7.22
C ILE A 277 -37.81 2.34 6.38
N GLN A 278 -38.49 1.20 6.33
CA GLN A 278 -39.76 1.05 5.62
C GLN A 278 -40.80 2.06 6.10
N ARG A 279 -40.98 2.20 7.42
CA ARG A 279 -41.89 3.18 8.02
C ARG A 279 -41.45 4.61 7.75
N LEU A 280 -40.15 4.91 7.84
CA LEU A 280 -39.59 6.22 7.55
C LEU A 280 -39.90 6.65 6.11
N VAL A 281 -39.54 5.82 5.13
CA VAL A 281 -39.74 6.12 3.70
C VAL A 281 -41.22 6.35 3.41
N GLN A 282 -42.12 5.51 3.95
CA GLN A 282 -43.56 5.73 3.81
C GLN A 282 -44.03 7.05 4.45
N LYS A 283 -43.59 7.34 5.67
CA LYS A 283 -43.97 8.56 6.41
C LYS A 283 -43.52 9.84 5.69
N LYS A 284 -42.42 9.76 4.94
CA LYS A 284 -41.85 10.89 4.18
C LYS A 284 -42.25 10.91 2.71
N ASP A 285 -43.34 10.24 2.32
CA ASP A 285 -43.81 10.13 0.92
C ASP A 285 -42.72 9.67 -0.06
N GLY A 286 -41.82 8.82 0.42
CA GLY A 286 -40.66 8.35 -0.31
C GLY A 286 -40.91 7.12 -1.18
N HIS A 287 -39.96 6.87 -2.06
CA HIS A 287 -39.95 5.74 -2.99
C HIS A 287 -38.75 4.85 -2.72
N PHE A 288 -38.95 3.55 -2.79
CA PHE A 288 -37.86 2.59 -2.82
C PHE A 288 -37.39 2.41 -4.26
N VAL A 289 -36.08 2.48 -4.47
CA VAL A 289 -35.47 2.27 -5.79
C VAL A 289 -34.71 0.96 -5.77
N ARG A 290 -35.15 0.01 -6.59
CA ARG A 290 -34.45 -1.27 -6.78
C ARG A 290 -33.21 -1.06 -7.63
N THR A 291 -32.04 -1.33 -7.07
CA THR A 291 -30.75 -1.19 -7.76
C THR A 291 -29.88 -2.44 -7.64
N ALA A 292 -28.91 -2.59 -8.54
CA ALA A 292 -27.83 -3.57 -8.41
C ALA A 292 -26.65 -3.07 -7.56
N GLY A 293 -26.65 -1.81 -7.11
CA GLY A 293 -25.60 -1.23 -6.26
C GLY A 293 -25.26 0.21 -6.60
N PHE A 294 -24.34 0.81 -5.82
CA PHE A 294 -23.95 2.22 -5.97
C PHE A 294 -23.45 2.53 -7.39
N ASP A 295 -22.44 1.79 -7.88
CA ASP A 295 -21.86 1.99 -9.21
C ASP A 295 -22.89 1.87 -10.34
N SER A 296 -23.71 0.83 -10.30
CA SER A 296 -24.76 0.60 -11.30
C SER A 296 -25.75 1.77 -11.33
N THR A 297 -26.22 2.22 -10.16
CA THR A 297 -27.16 3.35 -10.05
C THR A 297 -26.56 4.63 -10.60
N MET A 298 -25.37 4.98 -10.11
CA MET A 298 -24.71 6.23 -10.46
C MET A 298 -24.32 6.26 -11.93
N LEU A 299 -23.98 5.11 -12.48
CA LEU A 299 -23.68 5.02 -13.88
C LEU A 299 -24.89 5.21 -14.78
N MET A 300 -26.03 4.61 -14.42
CA MET A 300 -27.25 4.80 -15.20
C MET A 300 -27.69 6.27 -15.19
N LEU A 301 -27.54 6.95 -14.04
CA LEU A 301 -27.71 8.41 -13.96
C LEU A 301 -26.70 9.15 -14.84
N GLY A 302 -25.42 8.76 -14.78
CA GLY A 302 -24.34 9.33 -15.56
C GLY A 302 -24.55 9.23 -17.07
N ASN A 303 -24.87 8.03 -17.58
CA ASN A 303 -25.17 7.79 -18.99
C ASN A 303 -26.36 8.64 -19.46
N ALA A 304 -27.38 8.83 -18.62
CA ALA A 304 -28.57 9.61 -18.98
C ALA A 304 -28.31 11.13 -18.97
N LEU A 305 -27.51 11.61 -18.02
CA LEU A 305 -27.24 13.04 -17.83
C LEU A 305 -26.05 13.55 -18.65
N PHE A 306 -25.04 12.71 -18.86
CA PHE A 306 -23.78 13.05 -19.50
C PHE A 306 -23.35 12.00 -20.54
N PRO A 307 -24.20 11.67 -21.52
CA PRO A 307 -23.93 10.59 -22.49
C PRO A 307 -22.64 10.78 -23.30
N GLU A 308 -22.17 12.03 -23.46
CA GLU A 308 -20.92 12.35 -24.16
C GLU A 308 -19.67 12.21 -23.28
N LYS A 309 -19.85 12.25 -21.94
CA LYS A 309 -18.76 12.08 -20.95
C LYS A 309 -18.76 10.67 -20.33
N ILE A 310 -19.88 9.95 -20.44
CA ILE A 310 -20.10 8.62 -19.85
C ILE A 310 -20.81 7.77 -20.91
N GLY A 311 -20.09 6.86 -21.55
CA GLY A 311 -20.56 6.08 -22.70
C GLY A 311 -20.85 4.60 -22.40
N VAL A 312 -21.95 4.06 -22.92
CA VAL A 312 -22.47 2.70 -22.64
C VAL A 312 -21.46 1.58 -22.92
N HIS A 313 -20.73 1.62 -24.04
CA HIS A 313 -19.84 0.53 -24.44
C HIS A 313 -18.46 0.55 -23.75
N GLN A 314 -17.91 1.74 -23.50
CA GLN A 314 -16.64 1.92 -22.78
C GLN A 314 -16.81 1.64 -21.28
N THR A 315 -17.96 2.02 -20.74
CA THR A 315 -18.29 1.83 -19.34
C THR A 315 -18.57 0.37 -19.00
N GLU A 316 -19.31 -0.36 -19.85
CA GLU A 316 -19.57 -1.79 -19.62
C GLU A 316 -18.27 -2.62 -19.70
N GLN A 317 -17.37 -2.28 -20.63
CA GLN A 317 -16.01 -2.85 -20.67
C GLN A 317 -15.17 -2.46 -19.45
N TYR A 318 -15.26 -1.22 -19.00
CA TYR A 318 -14.54 -0.72 -17.82
C TYR A 318 -15.07 -1.33 -16.52
N LEU A 319 -16.38 -1.51 -16.38
CA LEU A 319 -17.02 -2.20 -15.25
C LEU A 319 -16.72 -3.70 -15.26
N ASN A 320 -16.68 -4.35 -16.42
CA ASN A 320 -16.25 -5.75 -16.51
C ASN A 320 -14.76 -5.92 -16.17
N ASN A 321 -13.90 -4.97 -16.58
CA ASN A 321 -12.49 -4.95 -16.16
C ASN A 321 -12.32 -4.63 -14.67
N ARG A 322 -13.09 -3.69 -14.11
CA ARG A 322 -13.01 -3.34 -12.68
C ARG A 322 -13.59 -4.43 -11.78
N THR A 323 -14.69 -5.06 -12.18
CA THR A 323 -15.24 -6.26 -11.51
C THR A 323 -14.22 -7.41 -11.58
N GLY A 324 -13.52 -7.58 -12.70
CA GLY A 324 -12.41 -8.54 -12.83
C GLY A 324 -11.21 -8.24 -11.91
N ILE A 325 -10.75 -6.98 -11.86
CA ILE A 325 -9.69 -6.52 -10.95
C ILE A 325 -10.13 -6.62 -9.48
N GLN A 326 -11.42 -6.45 -9.18
CA GLN A 326 -11.97 -6.65 -7.84
C GLN A 326 -12.01 -8.11 -7.44
N ILE A 327 -12.39 -9.01 -8.36
CA ILE A 327 -12.32 -10.46 -8.14
C ILE A 327 -10.86 -10.89 -7.94
N GLU A 328 -9.91 -10.39 -8.73
CA GLU A 328 -8.48 -10.66 -8.55
C GLU A 328 -7.91 -10.07 -7.25
N ASN A 329 -8.37 -8.90 -6.82
CA ASN A 329 -7.99 -8.30 -5.54
C ASN A 329 -8.63 -9.07 -4.37
N TYR A 330 -9.90 -9.48 -4.44
CA TYR A 330 -10.53 -10.35 -3.45
C TYR A 330 -9.84 -11.72 -3.37
N GLU A 331 -9.43 -12.29 -4.49
CA GLU A 331 -8.65 -13.53 -4.51
C GLU A 331 -7.22 -13.34 -3.96
N ALA A 332 -6.59 -12.18 -4.18
CA ALA A 332 -5.27 -11.83 -3.64
C ALA A 332 -5.31 -11.46 -2.14
N GLU A 333 -6.39 -10.84 -1.66
CA GLU A 333 -6.63 -10.52 -0.25
C GLU A 333 -7.03 -11.79 0.53
N TYR A 334 -7.83 -12.68 -0.07
CA TYR A 334 -8.07 -14.05 0.41
C TYR A 334 -6.78 -14.88 0.49
N LYS A 335 -5.85 -14.69 -0.48
CA LYS A 335 -4.50 -15.27 -0.45
C LYS A 335 -3.59 -14.68 0.63
N LYS A 336 -3.70 -13.37 0.87
CA LYS A 336 -2.99 -12.69 1.95
C LYS A 336 -3.52 -13.07 3.33
N LEU A 337 -4.81 -13.37 3.49
CA LEU A 337 -5.40 -13.89 4.73
C LEU A 337 -4.93 -15.32 5.04
N LEU A 338 -4.76 -16.15 4.01
CA LEU A 338 -4.08 -17.46 4.13
C LEU A 338 -2.59 -17.29 4.50
N GLU A 339 -1.86 -16.41 3.79
CA GLU A 339 -0.45 -16.06 4.09
C GLU A 339 -0.26 -15.39 5.46
N TYR A 340 -1.28 -14.70 5.98
CA TYR A 340 -1.29 -14.09 7.30
C TYR A 340 -1.51 -15.12 8.42
N GLU A 341 -2.35 -16.14 8.20
CA GLU A 341 -2.43 -17.30 9.11
C GLU A 341 -1.13 -18.12 9.14
N GLU A 342 -0.41 -18.21 8.02
CA GLU A 342 0.93 -18.83 7.95
C GLU A 342 2.06 -17.94 8.51
N SER A 343 1.86 -16.63 8.54
CA SER A 343 2.78 -15.69 9.20
C SER A 343 2.64 -15.71 10.73
N ARG A 344 1.45 -16.02 11.28
CA ARG A 344 1.25 -16.19 12.73
C ARG A 344 1.83 -17.48 13.29
N GLU A 345 1.94 -18.54 12.49
CA GLU A 345 2.65 -19.76 12.92
C GLU A 345 4.17 -19.59 12.89
N LYS A 346 4.71 -18.62 12.14
CA LYS A 346 6.14 -18.27 12.12
C LYS A 346 6.55 -17.32 13.25
N GLU A 347 5.62 -16.56 13.81
CA GLU A 347 5.83 -15.81 15.06
C GLU A 347 6.01 -16.72 16.29
N ASN A 348 5.61 -18.00 16.25
CA ASN A 348 5.71 -18.89 17.41
C ASN A 348 6.91 -19.86 17.42
N ALA A 349 7.85 -19.78 16.48
CA ALA A 349 8.95 -20.74 16.42
C ALA A 349 10.35 -20.12 16.57
N SER A 350 10.50 -19.13 17.46
CA SER A 350 11.52 -19.28 18.50
C SER A 350 10.93 -19.86 19.78
N THR A 351 10.04 -20.84 19.67
CA THR A 351 10.06 -22.02 20.54
C THR A 351 9.42 -23.21 19.80
N GLN A 352 10.28 -24.16 19.40
CA GLN A 352 9.94 -25.51 18.95
C GLN A 352 9.09 -25.66 17.68
N THR A 353 9.76 -26.11 16.61
CA THR A 353 9.29 -27.04 15.55
C THR A 353 7.81 -26.94 15.11
N ASN A 354 7.53 -26.27 13.99
CA ASN A 354 6.20 -26.26 13.35
C ASN A 354 6.16 -27.06 12.03
N GLN A 355 5.26 -28.05 11.99
CA GLN A 355 5.05 -29.00 10.90
C GLN A 355 4.19 -28.41 9.76
N SER A 356 3.47 -27.32 10.03
CA SER A 356 2.59 -26.57 9.12
C SER A 356 3.35 -25.70 8.10
N GLU A 357 4.55 -25.22 8.46
CA GLU A 357 5.40 -24.40 7.59
C GLU A 357 5.93 -25.18 6.36
N ASN A 358 6.02 -26.51 6.47
CA ASN A 358 6.38 -27.41 5.37
C ASN A 358 5.18 -27.82 4.49
N GLU A 359 3.94 -27.71 4.99
CA GLU A 359 2.73 -27.99 4.20
C GLU A 359 2.28 -26.78 3.37
N PHE A 360 2.43 -25.57 3.90
CA PHE A 360 2.21 -24.35 3.12
C PHE A 360 3.20 -24.17 1.96
N ARG A 361 4.50 -24.44 2.19
CA ARG A 361 5.50 -24.46 1.11
C ARG A 361 5.13 -25.44 0.00
N LYS A 362 4.58 -26.61 0.36
CA LYS A 362 4.06 -27.59 -0.60
C LYS A 362 2.82 -27.11 -1.35
N GLU A 363 1.94 -26.29 -0.78
CA GLU A 363 0.80 -25.73 -1.52
C GLU A 363 1.15 -24.51 -2.38
N ILE A 364 2.12 -23.68 -1.99
CA ILE A 364 2.69 -22.66 -2.88
C ILE A 364 3.42 -23.31 -4.06
N GLU A 365 4.17 -24.39 -3.82
CA GLU A 365 4.76 -25.19 -4.90
C GLU A 365 3.68 -25.80 -5.78
N LYS A 366 2.65 -26.46 -5.22
CA LYS A 366 1.52 -27.00 -6.02
C LYS A 366 0.73 -25.92 -6.76
N MET A 367 0.62 -24.72 -6.23
CA MET A 367 -0.10 -23.62 -6.89
C MET A 367 0.76 -22.95 -7.98
N SER A 368 2.07 -22.84 -7.77
CA SER A 368 3.05 -22.51 -8.80
C SER A 368 3.05 -23.58 -9.90
N GLU A 369 2.96 -24.86 -9.53
CA GLU A 369 2.81 -26.01 -10.43
C GLU A 369 1.46 -25.99 -11.17
N ARG A 370 0.34 -25.61 -10.54
CA ARG A 370 -0.97 -25.43 -11.21
C ARG A 370 -0.98 -24.25 -12.18
N ASN A 371 -0.37 -23.13 -11.78
CA ASN A 371 -0.25 -21.95 -12.65
C ASN A 371 0.66 -22.24 -13.85
N SER A 372 1.82 -22.85 -13.60
CA SER A 372 2.72 -23.31 -14.66
C SER A 372 2.14 -24.47 -15.48
N ALA A 373 1.25 -25.31 -14.93
CA ALA A 373 0.49 -26.30 -15.68
C ALA A 373 -0.56 -25.65 -16.58
N SER A 374 -1.33 -24.66 -16.09
CA SER A 374 -2.29 -23.90 -16.91
C SER A 374 -1.60 -23.10 -18.02
N GLU A 375 -0.40 -22.57 -17.72
CA GLU A 375 0.45 -21.88 -18.67
C GLU A 375 1.07 -22.86 -19.68
N SER A 376 1.54 -24.03 -19.23
CA SER A 376 2.03 -25.11 -20.09
C SER A 376 0.92 -25.69 -20.97
N GLU A 377 -0.32 -25.70 -20.50
CA GLU A 377 -1.50 -26.13 -21.25
C GLU A 377 -1.89 -25.09 -22.30
N ARG A 378 -1.91 -23.79 -21.95
CA ARG A 378 -2.03 -22.70 -22.92
C ARG A 378 -0.87 -22.67 -23.92
N GLN A 379 0.36 -22.99 -23.50
CA GLN A 379 1.53 -23.09 -24.36
C GLN A 379 1.41 -24.26 -25.35
N LYS A 380 0.94 -25.42 -24.90
CA LYS A 380 0.62 -26.56 -25.79
C LYS A 380 -0.50 -26.26 -26.77
N GLN A 381 -1.44 -25.39 -26.39
CA GLN A 381 -2.55 -24.93 -27.22
C GLN A 381 -2.19 -23.70 -28.08
N ASN A 382 -0.96 -23.17 -28.01
CA ASN A 382 -0.52 -21.92 -28.67
C ASN A 382 -1.38 -20.68 -28.33
N GLN A 383 -1.82 -20.55 -27.07
CA GLN A 383 -2.68 -19.46 -26.57
C GLN A 383 -2.01 -18.65 -25.44
N MET A 384 -0.67 -18.55 -25.43
CA MET A 384 0.01 -17.74 -24.42
C MET A 384 -0.29 -16.25 -24.61
N THR A 385 -0.62 -15.57 -23.52
CA THR A 385 -0.84 -14.12 -23.51
C THR A 385 0.48 -13.35 -23.33
N ALA A 386 0.47 -12.05 -23.61
CA ALA A 386 1.62 -11.18 -23.35
C ALA A 386 2.08 -11.23 -21.87
N TRP A 387 1.12 -11.30 -20.93
CA TRP A 387 1.41 -11.42 -19.50
C TRP A 387 1.92 -12.80 -19.09
N ASP A 388 1.53 -13.88 -19.80
CA ASP A 388 2.14 -15.21 -19.60
C ASP A 388 3.62 -15.17 -19.99
N TYR A 389 3.94 -14.60 -21.16
CA TYR A 389 5.32 -14.42 -21.60
C TYR A 389 6.13 -13.52 -20.66
N TRP A 390 5.53 -12.46 -20.12
CA TRP A 390 6.19 -11.60 -19.14
C TRP A 390 6.49 -12.34 -17.83
N ARG A 391 5.51 -13.07 -17.27
CA ARG A 391 5.70 -13.88 -16.05
C ARG A 391 6.77 -14.95 -16.26
N GLN A 392 6.77 -15.60 -17.42
CA GLN A 392 7.81 -16.55 -17.82
C GLN A 392 9.20 -15.89 -17.83
N GLY A 393 9.30 -14.70 -18.42
CA GLY A 393 10.52 -13.91 -18.44
C GLY A 393 11.06 -13.55 -17.04
N GLU A 394 10.19 -13.07 -16.16
CA GLU A 394 10.55 -12.74 -14.77
C GLU A 394 11.01 -13.96 -13.97
N ARG A 395 10.43 -15.15 -14.21
CA ARG A 395 10.91 -16.40 -13.60
C ARG A 395 12.31 -16.77 -14.09
N TYR A 396 12.54 -16.72 -15.41
CA TYR A 396 13.86 -16.98 -15.97
C TYR A 396 14.91 -15.99 -15.47
N TYR A 397 14.53 -14.72 -15.31
CA TYR A 397 15.40 -13.70 -14.70
C TYR A 397 15.81 -14.08 -13.28
N LYS A 398 14.87 -14.50 -12.42
CA LYS A 398 15.17 -14.96 -11.06
C LYS A 398 16.09 -16.19 -11.03
N LEU A 399 15.94 -17.08 -12.00
CA LEU A 399 16.81 -18.24 -12.21
C LEU A 399 18.16 -17.90 -12.88
N GLN A 400 18.42 -16.61 -13.16
CA GLN A 400 19.61 -16.12 -13.87
C GLN A 400 19.76 -16.69 -15.30
N GLN A 401 18.67 -17.20 -15.87
CA GLN A 401 18.57 -17.68 -17.25
C GLN A 401 18.23 -16.50 -18.17
N TYR A 402 19.19 -15.60 -18.34
CA TYR A 402 18.95 -14.30 -18.96
C TYR A 402 18.59 -14.39 -20.44
N GLY A 403 19.06 -15.40 -21.18
CA GLY A 403 18.73 -15.58 -22.61
C GLY A 403 17.26 -15.93 -22.82
N GLU A 404 16.76 -16.88 -22.05
CA GLU A 404 15.36 -17.32 -22.05
C GLU A 404 14.43 -16.22 -21.51
N ALA A 405 14.89 -15.45 -20.51
CA ALA A 405 14.19 -14.28 -20.01
C ALA A 405 13.98 -13.23 -21.11
N LEU A 406 15.05 -12.89 -21.84
CA LEU A 406 14.99 -11.94 -22.96
C LEU A 406 14.04 -12.42 -24.06
N GLN A 407 14.09 -13.70 -24.43
CA GLN A 407 13.22 -14.25 -25.46
C GLN A 407 11.75 -14.15 -25.05
N SER A 408 11.44 -14.49 -23.81
CA SER A 408 10.07 -14.46 -23.28
C SER A 408 9.55 -13.03 -23.19
N LEU A 409 10.33 -12.10 -22.64
CA LEU A 409 9.95 -10.68 -22.56
C LEU A 409 9.82 -10.02 -23.93
N SER A 410 10.63 -10.43 -24.90
CA SER A 410 10.49 -9.95 -26.28
C SER A 410 9.20 -10.43 -26.93
N LYS A 411 8.76 -11.67 -26.65
CA LYS A 411 7.44 -12.15 -27.09
C LYS A 411 6.31 -11.38 -26.41
N ALA A 412 6.42 -11.10 -25.11
CA ALA A 412 5.44 -10.26 -24.39
C ALA A 412 5.27 -8.89 -25.07
N ILE A 413 6.39 -8.26 -25.47
CA ILE A 413 6.39 -6.99 -26.19
C ILE A 413 5.80 -7.10 -27.61
N CYS A 414 6.07 -8.20 -28.32
CA CYS A 414 5.48 -8.43 -29.66
C CYS A 414 3.96 -8.56 -29.60
N GLU A 415 3.44 -9.27 -28.60
CA GLU A 415 1.99 -9.46 -28.41
C GLU A 415 1.30 -8.18 -27.91
N GLN A 416 1.97 -7.41 -27.04
CA GLN A 416 1.44 -6.16 -26.52
C GLN A 416 2.55 -5.13 -26.32
N SER A 417 2.73 -4.27 -27.32
CA SER A 417 3.82 -3.29 -27.40
C SER A 417 3.56 -1.98 -26.66
N ASN A 418 2.39 -1.80 -26.05
CA ASN A 418 2.00 -0.58 -25.33
C ASN A 418 2.10 -0.69 -23.80
N THR A 419 2.80 -1.72 -23.29
CA THR A 419 2.94 -1.96 -21.84
C THR A 419 4.34 -1.60 -21.34
N ALA A 420 4.46 -0.49 -20.61
CA ALA A 420 5.74 0.02 -20.09
C ALA A 420 6.50 -1.00 -19.20
N GLN A 421 5.78 -1.84 -18.46
CA GLN A 421 6.34 -2.85 -17.56
C GLN A 421 7.19 -3.88 -18.32
N PHE A 422 6.80 -4.25 -19.54
CA PHE A 422 7.51 -5.28 -20.31
C PHE A 422 8.88 -4.79 -20.76
N TYR A 423 8.93 -3.55 -21.24
CA TYR A 423 10.17 -2.89 -21.61
C TYR A 423 11.07 -2.69 -20.37
N ASN A 424 10.53 -2.19 -19.25
CA ASN A 424 11.33 -2.04 -18.03
C ASN A 424 11.90 -3.38 -17.53
N SER A 425 11.10 -4.46 -17.56
CA SER A 425 11.56 -5.80 -17.20
C SER A 425 12.68 -6.30 -18.13
N ARG A 426 12.53 -6.11 -19.45
CA ARG A 426 13.57 -6.51 -20.41
C ARG A 426 14.83 -5.66 -20.27
N GLY A 427 14.69 -4.36 -20.00
CA GLY A 427 15.76 -3.44 -19.65
C GLY A 427 16.55 -3.91 -18.42
N ASN A 428 15.89 -4.43 -17.38
CA ASN A 428 16.57 -5.01 -16.22
C ASN A 428 17.43 -6.23 -16.58
N ILE A 429 17.03 -7.02 -17.58
CA ILE A 429 17.84 -8.17 -18.05
C ILE A 429 19.09 -7.68 -18.78
N TYR A 430 18.92 -6.72 -19.70
CA TYR A 430 20.04 -6.13 -20.44
C TYR A 430 21.06 -5.49 -19.48
N ASP A 431 20.58 -4.80 -18.46
CA ASP A 431 21.37 -4.25 -17.37
C ASP A 431 22.19 -5.33 -16.64
N LYS A 432 21.59 -6.48 -16.30
CA LYS A 432 22.34 -7.62 -15.70
C LYS A 432 23.38 -8.22 -16.64
N LEU A 433 23.12 -8.20 -17.95
CA LEU A 433 24.06 -8.67 -18.97
C LEU A 433 25.16 -7.64 -19.30
N GLY A 434 25.08 -6.43 -18.77
CA GLY A 434 26.00 -5.32 -19.08
C GLY A 434 25.72 -4.66 -20.44
N ASP A 435 24.60 -4.99 -21.09
CA ASP A 435 24.16 -4.37 -22.34
C ASP A 435 23.40 -3.07 -22.02
N TYR A 436 24.16 -2.07 -21.60
CA TYR A 436 23.61 -0.81 -21.12
C TYR A 436 22.90 0.00 -22.21
N GLU A 437 23.28 -0.16 -23.48
CA GLU A 437 22.64 0.52 -24.61
C GLU A 437 21.21 0.04 -24.80
N ASN A 438 20.99 -1.28 -24.88
CA ASN A 438 19.65 -1.84 -25.00
C ASN A 438 18.82 -1.63 -23.73
N ALA A 439 19.45 -1.66 -22.54
CA ALA A 439 18.78 -1.32 -21.29
C ALA A 439 18.20 0.10 -21.32
N ILE A 440 18.99 1.10 -21.75
CA ILE A 440 18.53 2.49 -21.87
C ILE A 440 17.40 2.60 -22.89
N LEU A 441 17.50 1.97 -24.06
CA LEU A 441 16.45 2.01 -25.08
C LEU A 441 15.11 1.47 -24.55
N ASP A 442 15.16 0.37 -23.79
CA ASP A 442 13.97 -0.22 -23.19
C ASP A 442 13.40 0.65 -22.05
N TYR A 443 14.25 1.25 -21.21
CA TYR A 443 13.75 2.20 -20.20
C TYR A 443 13.19 3.48 -20.84
N ASP A 444 13.81 3.99 -21.91
CA ASP A 444 13.30 5.11 -22.70
C ASP A 444 11.92 4.78 -23.25
N LYS A 445 11.74 3.58 -23.82
CA LYS A 445 10.43 3.15 -24.31
C LYS A 445 9.41 2.97 -23.20
N ALA A 446 9.82 2.44 -22.04
CA ALA A 446 8.96 2.34 -20.87
C ALA A 446 8.47 3.72 -20.39
N ILE A 447 9.36 4.72 -20.40
CA ILE A 447 9.06 6.11 -20.02
C ILE A 447 8.19 6.79 -21.07
N GLU A 448 8.42 6.54 -22.37
CA GLU A 448 7.57 7.05 -23.45
C GLU A 448 6.13 6.54 -23.33
N LEU A 449 5.97 5.25 -22.98
CA LEU A 449 4.66 4.62 -22.82
C LEU A 449 3.97 5.02 -21.50
N ASN A 450 4.74 5.24 -20.43
CA ASN A 450 4.23 5.73 -19.15
C ASN A 450 5.20 6.76 -18.54
N PRO A 451 4.96 8.06 -18.78
CA PRO A 451 5.80 9.14 -18.24
C PRO A 451 5.81 9.24 -16.71
N GLU A 452 4.87 8.59 -16.02
CA GLU A 452 4.76 8.55 -14.55
C GLU A 452 5.43 7.31 -13.94
N TYR A 453 6.09 6.48 -14.75
CA TYR A 453 6.70 5.24 -14.28
C TYR A 453 8.04 5.47 -13.56
N SER A 454 7.96 5.92 -12.30
CA SER A 454 9.11 6.27 -11.44
C SER A 454 10.21 5.19 -11.37
N ILE A 455 9.84 3.90 -11.43
CA ILE A 455 10.79 2.77 -11.44
C ILE A 455 11.70 2.82 -12.68
N ALA A 456 11.16 3.11 -13.86
CA ALA A 456 11.93 3.14 -15.10
C ALA A 456 12.95 4.29 -15.10
N TYR A 457 12.58 5.47 -14.57
CA TYR A 457 13.54 6.57 -14.37
C TYR A 457 14.65 6.16 -13.41
N ARG A 458 14.32 5.58 -12.25
CA ARG A 458 15.34 5.14 -11.28
C ARG A 458 16.26 4.06 -11.87
N ASN A 459 15.74 3.15 -12.69
CA ASN A 459 16.55 2.12 -13.33
C ASN A 459 17.45 2.69 -14.43
N ARG A 460 16.92 3.56 -15.30
CA ARG A 460 17.72 4.27 -16.32
C ARG A 460 18.79 5.16 -15.70
N GLY A 461 18.44 5.88 -14.63
CA GLY A 461 19.39 6.70 -13.87
C GLY A 461 20.54 5.88 -13.30
N ARG A 462 20.27 4.64 -12.86
CA ARG A 462 21.33 3.70 -12.42
C ARG A 462 22.29 3.35 -13.55
N ILE A 463 21.79 3.10 -14.76
CA ILE A 463 22.65 2.85 -15.92
C ILE A 463 23.46 4.08 -16.28
N TYR A 464 22.85 5.26 -16.30
CA TYR A 464 23.59 6.51 -16.52
C TYR A 464 24.68 6.74 -15.49
N LYS A 465 24.46 6.35 -14.23
CA LYS A 465 25.50 6.39 -13.19
C LYS A 465 26.67 5.45 -13.51
N ILE A 466 26.39 4.23 -13.96
CA ILE A 466 27.43 3.25 -14.34
C ILE A 466 28.25 3.73 -15.53
N LEU A 467 27.62 4.47 -16.45
CA LEU A 467 28.27 5.08 -17.61
C LEU A 467 28.89 6.46 -17.29
N ASP A 468 29.08 6.79 -16.01
CA ASP A 468 29.61 8.07 -15.50
C ASP A 468 28.85 9.33 -15.99
N ASN A 469 27.63 9.17 -16.51
CA ASN A 469 26.76 10.27 -16.93
C ASN A 469 25.90 10.77 -15.77
N TYR A 470 26.58 11.30 -14.74
CA TYR A 470 25.95 11.75 -13.51
C TYR A 470 24.86 12.80 -13.71
N LYS A 471 24.98 13.67 -14.72
CA LYS A 471 23.97 14.69 -15.02
C LYS A 471 22.63 14.07 -15.40
N LYS A 472 22.65 13.06 -16.29
CA LYS A 472 21.43 12.35 -16.67
C LYS A 472 20.91 11.48 -15.53
N ALA A 473 21.81 10.83 -14.78
CA ALA A 473 21.44 10.03 -13.62
C ALA A 473 20.70 10.86 -12.55
N MET A 474 21.22 12.05 -12.21
CA MET A 474 20.57 12.98 -11.28
C MET A 474 19.19 13.42 -11.78
N SER A 475 19.08 13.81 -13.06
CA SER A 475 17.79 14.19 -13.64
C SER A 475 16.76 13.07 -13.54
N ASP A 476 17.17 11.82 -13.75
CA ASP A 476 16.29 10.67 -13.65
C ASP A 476 15.90 10.34 -12.21
N TYR A 477 16.83 10.45 -11.25
CA TYR A 477 16.51 10.28 -9.84
C TYR A 477 15.61 11.38 -9.30
N ASP A 478 15.83 12.63 -9.70
CA ASP A 478 14.97 13.75 -9.35
C ASP A 478 13.56 13.53 -9.91
N LYS A 479 13.44 13.08 -11.16
CA LYS A 479 12.13 12.76 -11.74
C LYS A 479 11.47 11.58 -11.06
N ALA A 480 12.21 10.54 -10.69
CA ALA A 480 11.68 9.40 -9.94
C ALA A 480 11.14 9.81 -8.56
N ILE A 481 11.81 10.76 -7.88
CA ILE A 481 11.38 11.31 -6.58
C ILE A 481 10.18 12.26 -6.74
N GLU A 482 10.15 13.07 -7.81
CA GLU A 482 8.99 13.93 -8.13
C GLU A 482 7.72 13.10 -8.32
N LEU A 483 7.83 11.98 -9.05
CA LEU A 483 6.72 11.06 -9.33
C LEU A 483 6.34 10.18 -8.14
N ASN A 484 7.30 9.84 -7.28
CA ASN A 484 7.07 9.09 -6.05
C ASN A 484 7.89 9.70 -4.90
N PRO A 485 7.29 10.65 -4.14
CA PRO A 485 7.98 11.36 -3.06
C PRO A 485 8.48 10.48 -1.91
N GLU A 486 7.99 9.26 -1.79
CA GLU A 486 8.38 8.29 -0.75
C GLU A 486 9.31 7.18 -1.30
N TYR A 487 9.91 7.39 -2.48
CA TYR A 487 10.70 6.35 -3.15
C TYR A 487 12.12 6.21 -2.57
N SER A 488 12.26 5.46 -1.48
CA SER A 488 13.53 5.24 -0.76
C SER A 488 14.70 4.84 -1.66
N ALA A 489 14.45 3.99 -2.66
CA ALA A 489 15.50 3.53 -3.58
C ALA A 489 16.05 4.66 -4.47
N ALA A 490 15.23 5.64 -4.85
CA ALA A 490 15.67 6.80 -5.62
C ALA A 490 16.47 7.78 -4.76
N PHE A 491 16.05 8.03 -3.51
CA PHE A 491 16.83 8.81 -2.54
C PHE A 491 18.19 8.17 -2.27
N ASN A 492 18.24 6.85 -1.99
CA ASN A 492 19.49 6.14 -1.79
C ASN A 492 20.40 6.23 -3.03
N SER A 493 19.85 6.02 -4.24
CA SER A 493 20.63 6.14 -5.48
C SER A 493 21.18 7.55 -5.71
N ARG A 494 20.41 8.60 -5.40
CA ARG A 494 20.87 9.99 -5.49
C ARG A 494 21.93 10.31 -4.42
N GLY A 495 21.77 9.77 -3.21
CA GLY A 495 22.76 9.86 -2.15
C GLY A 495 24.12 9.30 -2.56
N ILE A 496 24.15 8.17 -3.27
CA ILE A 496 25.39 7.58 -3.80
C ILE A 496 26.13 8.53 -4.74
N ILE A 497 25.43 9.29 -5.60
CA ILE A 497 26.09 10.27 -6.48
C ILE A 497 26.70 11.41 -5.66
N TYR A 498 25.99 11.91 -4.64
CA TYR A 498 26.54 12.94 -3.76
C TYR A 498 27.76 12.45 -2.97
N ASP A 499 27.76 11.19 -2.53
CA ASP A 499 28.92 10.56 -1.89
C ASP A 499 30.13 10.49 -2.86
N GLU A 500 29.93 10.05 -4.10
CA GLU A 500 30.99 10.05 -5.12
C GLU A 500 31.53 11.46 -5.42
N TRP A 501 30.69 12.49 -5.32
CA TRP A 501 31.10 13.90 -5.42
C TRP A 501 31.70 14.48 -4.13
N LYS A 502 31.77 13.69 -3.06
CA LYS A 502 32.22 14.10 -1.72
C LYS A 502 31.37 15.21 -1.10
N ASP A 503 30.12 15.34 -1.53
CA ASP A 503 29.11 16.19 -0.89
C ASP A 503 28.39 15.39 0.19
N TYR A 504 29.12 15.15 1.28
CA TYR A 504 28.69 14.24 2.34
C TYR A 504 27.41 14.70 3.04
N ASP A 505 27.19 16.01 3.18
CA ASP A 505 25.97 16.56 3.78
C ASP A 505 24.73 16.18 2.97
N ARG A 506 24.78 16.36 1.63
CA ARG A 506 23.68 15.97 0.76
C ARG A 506 23.53 14.47 0.63
N ALA A 507 24.63 13.71 0.68
CA ALA A 507 24.57 12.25 0.72
C ALA A 507 23.80 11.75 1.96
N ILE A 508 24.20 12.21 3.16
CA ILE A 508 23.54 11.87 4.43
C ILE A 508 22.06 12.28 4.42
N ALA A 509 21.73 13.49 3.95
CA ALA A 509 20.35 13.94 3.88
C ALA A 509 19.46 13.01 3.02
N ASN A 510 20.00 12.54 1.88
CA ASN A 510 19.30 11.60 1.02
C ASN A 510 19.16 10.21 1.66
N TYR A 511 20.20 9.69 2.31
CA TYR A 511 20.09 8.42 3.05
C TYR A 511 19.11 8.51 4.21
N ASN A 512 19.07 9.63 4.94
CA ASN A 512 18.08 9.86 5.99
C ASN A 512 16.65 9.82 5.44
N LYS A 513 16.38 10.46 4.30
CA LYS A 513 15.07 10.38 3.65
C LYS A 513 14.73 8.95 3.20
N ALA A 514 15.68 8.22 2.65
CA ALA A 514 15.47 6.81 2.31
C ALA A 514 15.12 5.95 3.54
N LEU A 515 15.71 6.24 4.70
CA LEU A 515 15.47 5.54 5.96
C LEU A 515 14.18 5.99 6.67
N GLU A 516 13.73 7.23 6.45
CA GLU A 516 12.43 7.74 6.92
C GLU A 516 11.28 6.96 6.28
N PHE A 517 11.35 6.74 4.96
CA PHE A 517 10.33 6.01 4.20
C PHE A 517 10.50 4.49 4.26
N THR A 518 11.72 3.99 4.45
CA THR A 518 11.98 2.56 4.64
C THR A 518 12.95 2.36 5.79
N PRO A 519 12.44 2.27 7.04
CA PRO A 519 13.27 2.14 8.25
C PRO A 519 14.19 0.92 8.27
N ASN A 520 13.89 -0.11 7.48
CA ASN A 520 14.69 -1.33 7.37
C ASN A 520 15.49 -1.40 6.06
N TYR A 521 15.90 -0.26 5.48
CA TYR A 521 16.66 -0.26 4.24
C TYR A 521 18.16 -0.50 4.47
N CYS A 522 18.54 -1.78 4.54
CA CYS A 522 19.90 -2.25 4.81
C CYS A 522 21.00 -1.51 4.00
N ALA A 523 20.82 -1.36 2.68
CA ALA A 523 21.80 -0.69 1.83
C ALA A 523 21.98 0.80 2.18
N ALA A 524 20.92 1.50 2.58
CA ALA A 524 21.00 2.92 2.95
C ALA A 524 21.77 3.13 4.27
N PHE A 525 21.58 2.24 5.26
CA PHE A 525 22.44 2.25 6.46
C PHE A 525 23.90 2.02 6.11
N ASN A 526 24.22 0.99 5.32
CA ASN A 526 25.59 0.73 4.92
C ASN A 526 26.23 1.90 4.17
N ASN A 527 25.50 2.52 3.22
CA ASN A 527 26.02 3.66 2.46
C ASN A 527 26.22 4.89 3.34
N ARG A 528 25.30 5.17 4.27
CA ARG A 528 25.46 6.28 5.23
C ARG A 528 26.61 6.02 6.20
N GLY A 529 26.80 4.76 6.61
CA GLY A 529 27.96 4.32 7.38
C GLY A 529 29.29 4.56 6.67
N ASN A 530 29.35 4.33 5.34
CA ASN A 530 30.54 4.65 4.54
C ASN A 530 30.84 6.14 4.55
N VAL A 531 29.81 6.99 4.42
CA VAL A 531 29.99 8.45 4.49
C VAL A 531 30.50 8.88 5.87
N TYR A 532 29.97 8.31 6.95
CA TYR A 532 30.49 8.57 8.30
C TYR A 532 31.94 8.10 8.48
N ASP A 533 32.34 6.99 7.85
CA ASP A 533 33.73 6.55 7.83
C ASP A 533 34.66 7.57 7.15
N GLU A 534 34.27 8.07 5.98
CA GLU A 534 35.02 9.11 5.25
C GLU A 534 35.14 10.42 6.05
N LEU A 535 34.12 10.75 6.86
CA LEU A 535 34.14 11.89 7.78
C LEU A 535 34.93 11.63 9.08
N GLY A 536 35.35 10.38 9.33
CA GLY A 536 36.03 9.97 10.56
C GLY A 536 35.11 9.79 11.77
N ASP A 537 33.79 9.81 11.58
CA ASP A 537 32.78 9.56 12.63
C ASP A 537 32.55 8.05 12.78
N TYR A 538 33.56 7.36 13.32
CA TYR A 538 33.59 5.91 13.43
C TYR A 538 32.47 5.34 14.31
N GLU A 539 31.99 6.09 15.31
CA GLU A 539 30.88 5.66 16.17
C GLU A 539 29.57 5.55 15.38
N LYS A 540 29.24 6.57 14.58
CA LYS A 540 28.05 6.51 13.71
C LYS A 540 28.21 5.49 12.60
N ALA A 541 29.39 5.35 12.03
CA ALA A 541 29.67 4.31 11.05
C ALA A 541 29.40 2.90 11.61
N LEU A 542 29.93 2.59 12.80
CA LEU A 542 29.66 1.31 13.49
C LEU A 542 28.18 1.12 13.79
N SER A 543 27.47 2.15 14.26
CA SER A 543 26.03 2.10 14.52
C SER A 543 25.25 1.73 13.26
N ASP A 544 25.56 2.35 12.13
CA ASP A 544 24.89 2.11 10.86
C ASP A 544 25.21 0.72 10.29
N TYR A 545 26.47 0.27 10.34
CA TYR A 545 26.81 -1.10 9.93
C TYR A 545 26.16 -2.15 10.83
N ASN A 546 26.10 -1.91 12.14
CA ASN A 546 25.38 -2.79 13.07
C ASN A 546 23.90 -2.88 12.70
N LYS A 547 23.26 -1.76 12.38
CA LYS A 547 21.85 -1.78 11.98
C LYS A 547 21.65 -2.48 10.64
N ALA A 548 22.56 -2.28 9.68
CA ALA A 548 22.52 -3.01 8.41
C ALA A 548 22.63 -4.53 8.61
N ILE A 549 23.49 -4.99 9.52
CA ILE A 549 23.66 -6.41 9.88
C ILE A 549 22.45 -6.96 10.66
N GLU A 550 21.87 -6.17 11.55
CA GLU A 550 20.65 -6.54 12.28
C GLU A 550 19.48 -6.76 11.32
N ILE A 551 19.36 -5.91 10.30
CA ILE A 551 18.33 -6.01 9.26
C ILE A 551 18.60 -7.19 8.31
N ASN A 552 19.85 -7.38 7.91
CA ASN A 552 20.27 -8.47 7.03
C ASN A 552 21.61 -9.06 7.50
N SER A 553 21.52 -10.18 8.20
CA SER A 553 22.68 -10.92 8.72
C SER A 553 23.50 -11.62 7.64
N GLU A 554 23.03 -11.63 6.39
CA GLU A 554 23.76 -12.15 5.22
C GLU A 554 24.43 -11.04 4.40
N TYR A 555 24.39 -9.78 4.86
CA TYR A 555 24.96 -8.67 4.11
C TYR A 555 26.48 -8.55 4.29
N SER A 556 27.21 -9.33 3.48
CA SER A 556 28.68 -9.42 3.51
C SER A 556 29.40 -8.06 3.47
N LEU A 557 28.87 -7.09 2.72
CA LEU A 557 29.41 -5.73 2.63
C LEU A 557 29.46 -5.01 3.98
N ALA A 558 28.40 -5.12 4.79
CA ALA A 558 28.35 -4.45 6.09
C ALA A 558 29.34 -5.06 7.10
N TYR A 559 29.52 -6.38 7.07
CA TYR A 559 30.57 -7.05 7.86
C TYR A 559 31.96 -6.57 7.45
N ASN A 560 32.27 -6.53 6.15
CA ASN A 560 33.54 -6.01 5.67
C ASN A 560 33.79 -4.57 6.15
N ASN A 561 32.79 -3.70 6.00
CA ASN A 561 32.95 -2.28 6.32
C ASN A 561 33.06 -2.07 7.83
N ARG A 562 32.31 -2.81 8.64
CA ARG A 562 32.45 -2.80 10.11
C ARG A 562 33.81 -3.31 10.55
N GLY A 563 34.31 -4.39 9.95
CA GLY A 563 35.64 -4.93 10.20
C GLY A 563 36.75 -3.92 9.88
N LEU A 564 36.56 -3.11 8.83
CA LEU A 564 37.47 -2.03 8.47
C LEU A 564 37.51 -0.93 9.55
N ILE A 565 36.37 -0.57 10.14
CA ILE A 565 36.32 0.38 11.26
C ILE A 565 36.99 -0.20 12.51
N TYR A 566 36.69 -1.46 12.87
CA TYR A 566 37.36 -2.09 14.01
C TYR A 566 38.88 -2.12 13.84
N GLY A 567 39.38 -2.38 12.63
CA GLY A 567 40.81 -2.31 12.32
C GLY A 567 41.41 -0.90 12.46
N LYS A 568 40.67 0.15 12.08
CA LYS A 568 41.07 1.56 12.29
C LYS A 568 41.12 1.93 13.78
N LEU A 569 40.23 1.35 14.60
CA LEU A 569 40.18 1.55 16.04
C LEU A 569 41.15 0.66 16.84
N GLY A 570 41.84 -0.27 16.18
CA GLY A 570 42.79 -1.20 16.82
C GLY A 570 42.15 -2.45 17.44
N ASP A 571 40.84 -2.67 17.24
CA ASP A 571 40.13 -3.89 17.69
C ASP A 571 40.31 -5.01 16.66
N TYR A 572 41.52 -5.57 16.61
CA TYR A 572 41.93 -6.52 15.58
C TYR A 572 41.14 -7.83 15.62
N GLU A 573 40.75 -8.30 16.80
CA GLU A 573 39.99 -9.54 16.96
C GLU A 573 38.61 -9.43 16.32
N LYS A 574 37.87 -8.34 16.60
CA LYS A 574 36.56 -8.10 15.98
C LYS A 574 36.68 -7.87 14.48
N ALA A 575 37.72 -7.14 14.04
CA ALA A 575 37.96 -6.92 12.62
C ALA A 575 38.14 -8.25 11.85
N VAL A 576 38.99 -9.15 12.36
CA VAL A 576 39.19 -10.48 11.75
C VAL A 576 37.91 -11.32 11.79
N SER A 577 37.15 -11.30 12.88
CA SER A 577 35.85 -11.99 12.97
C SER A 577 34.88 -11.51 11.89
N ASP A 578 34.79 -10.20 11.69
CA ASP A 578 33.89 -9.61 10.69
C ASP A 578 34.33 -9.91 9.26
N TYR A 579 35.63 -9.85 8.96
CA TYR A 579 36.12 -10.27 7.65
C TYR A 579 35.86 -11.75 7.38
N ASN A 580 36.07 -12.63 8.38
CA ASN A 580 35.77 -14.06 8.24
C ASN A 580 34.28 -14.28 7.97
N LYS A 581 33.40 -13.55 8.65
CA LYS A 581 31.96 -13.65 8.38
C LYS A 581 31.61 -13.16 6.97
N ALA A 582 32.22 -12.07 6.51
CA ALA A 582 32.03 -11.59 5.14
C ALA A 582 32.50 -12.61 4.09
N MET A 583 33.63 -13.28 4.32
CA MET A 583 34.16 -14.35 3.44
C MET A 583 33.28 -15.62 3.46
N GLU A 584 32.69 -15.96 4.60
CA GLU A 584 31.76 -17.08 4.73
C GLU A 584 30.47 -16.82 3.93
N LEU A 585 29.93 -15.60 4.03
CA LEU A 585 28.71 -15.19 3.36
C LEU A 585 28.89 -15.03 1.84
N ASP A 586 30.03 -14.49 1.41
CA ASP A 586 30.38 -14.36 0.00
C ASP A 586 31.85 -14.75 -0.22
N PRO A 587 32.12 -16.03 -0.55
CA PRO A 587 33.47 -16.51 -0.81
C PRO A 587 34.13 -15.84 -2.02
N THR A 588 33.35 -15.25 -2.93
CA THR A 588 33.84 -14.56 -4.12
C THR A 588 34.15 -13.09 -3.89
N PHE A 589 33.77 -12.55 -2.72
CA PHE A 589 34.01 -11.16 -2.38
C PHE A 589 35.47 -10.94 -2.00
N ILE A 590 36.26 -10.42 -2.94
CA ILE A 590 37.72 -10.27 -2.82
C ILE A 590 38.15 -9.27 -1.72
N ILE A 591 37.34 -8.25 -1.44
CA ILE A 591 37.72 -7.12 -0.57
C ILE A 591 38.00 -7.56 0.89
N PRO A 592 37.16 -8.39 1.55
CA PRO A 592 37.46 -8.95 2.86
C PRO A 592 38.81 -9.67 2.95
N TYR A 593 39.18 -10.47 1.95
CA TYR A 593 40.48 -11.16 1.91
C TYR A 593 41.63 -10.14 1.86
N LYS A 594 41.52 -9.12 1.01
CA LYS A 594 42.52 -8.05 0.92
C LYS A 594 42.64 -7.28 2.23
N ASN A 595 41.53 -6.90 2.83
CA ASN A 595 41.50 -6.13 4.08
C ASN A 595 42.04 -6.94 5.26
N CYS A 596 41.68 -8.22 5.36
CA CYS A 596 42.19 -9.14 6.36
C CYS A 596 43.71 -9.39 6.18
N GLY A 597 44.18 -9.56 4.94
CA GLY A 597 45.61 -9.70 4.64
C GLY A 597 46.42 -8.47 5.05
N LYS A 598 45.91 -7.26 4.76
CA LYS A 598 46.53 -5.99 5.20
C LYS A 598 46.54 -5.87 6.72
N LEU A 599 45.49 -6.31 7.40
CA LEU A 599 45.41 -6.29 8.85
C LEU A 599 46.44 -7.22 9.48
N HIS A 600 46.54 -8.47 9.00
CA HIS A 600 47.55 -9.42 9.44
C HIS A 600 48.98 -8.94 9.17
N LYS A 601 49.23 -8.31 8.01
CA LYS A 601 50.52 -7.68 7.70
C LYS A 601 50.90 -6.63 8.75
N ARG A 602 49.96 -5.75 9.12
CA ARG A 602 50.17 -4.73 10.15
C ARG A 602 50.41 -5.32 11.54
N ASN A 603 49.77 -6.45 11.85
CA ASN A 603 49.91 -7.15 13.13
C ASN A 603 51.17 -8.04 13.20
N GLY A 604 51.95 -8.16 12.12
CA GLY A 604 53.12 -9.04 12.05
C GLY A 604 52.81 -10.51 11.79
N ASP A 605 51.54 -10.87 11.56
CA ASP A 605 51.10 -12.23 11.23
C ASP A 605 51.33 -12.55 9.74
N TYR A 606 52.59 -12.51 9.30
CA TYR A 606 52.95 -12.54 7.88
C TYR A 606 52.45 -13.79 7.14
N GLU A 607 52.46 -14.97 7.77
CA GLU A 607 51.94 -16.20 7.16
C GLU A 607 50.44 -16.11 6.86
N LYS A 608 49.64 -15.58 7.80
CA LYS A 608 48.19 -15.37 7.60
C LYS A 608 47.93 -14.30 6.54
N ALA A 609 48.75 -13.24 6.51
CA ALA A 609 48.67 -12.21 5.48
C ALA A 609 48.89 -12.79 4.08
N ILE A 610 49.91 -13.64 3.92
CA ILE A 610 50.19 -14.35 2.65
C ILE A 610 49.03 -15.27 2.26
N ASP A 611 48.43 -16.02 3.20
CA ASP A 611 47.27 -16.88 2.90
C ASP A 611 46.09 -16.07 2.37
N MET A 612 45.74 -14.97 3.04
CA MET A 612 44.65 -14.09 2.63
C MET A 612 44.91 -13.45 1.25
N PHE A 613 46.12 -12.92 1.00
CA PHE A 613 46.46 -12.37 -0.31
C PHE A 613 46.50 -13.45 -1.40
N THR A 614 46.90 -14.67 -1.08
CA THR A 614 46.90 -15.79 -2.03
C THR A 614 45.48 -16.17 -2.43
N LYS A 615 44.54 -16.22 -1.47
CA LYS A 615 43.11 -16.42 -1.75
C LYS A 615 42.55 -15.29 -2.60
N ALA A 616 42.89 -14.03 -2.28
CA ALA A 616 42.47 -12.88 -3.07
C ALA A 616 43.01 -12.90 -4.51
N ILE A 617 44.27 -13.32 -4.73
CA ILE A 617 44.88 -13.53 -6.05
C ILE A 617 44.19 -14.67 -6.81
N HIS A 618 43.78 -15.74 -6.12
CA HIS A 618 43.06 -16.83 -6.77
C HIS A 618 41.71 -16.37 -7.33
N LEU A 619 41.04 -15.47 -6.62
CA LEU A 619 39.76 -14.87 -7.04
C LEU A 619 39.92 -13.81 -8.14
N ASP A 620 41.00 -13.02 -8.13
CA ASP A 620 41.31 -12.04 -9.18
C ASP A 620 42.81 -12.09 -9.55
N PRO A 621 43.20 -13.01 -10.46
CA PRO A 621 44.59 -13.22 -10.86
C PRO A 621 45.21 -12.06 -11.66
N ASN A 622 44.41 -11.08 -12.08
CA ASN A 622 44.87 -9.93 -12.85
C ASN A 622 45.04 -8.67 -12.00
N ASN A 623 44.80 -8.75 -10.68
CA ASN A 623 44.94 -7.62 -9.78
C ASN A 623 46.39 -7.38 -9.37
N LYS A 624 47.12 -6.55 -10.12
CA LYS A 624 48.52 -6.20 -9.81
C LYS A 624 48.74 -5.76 -8.35
N ASN A 625 47.77 -5.03 -7.77
CA ASN A 625 47.91 -4.50 -6.42
C ASN A 625 47.97 -5.60 -5.35
N ILE A 626 47.31 -6.74 -5.56
CA ILE A 626 47.31 -7.83 -4.57
C ILE A 626 48.65 -8.57 -4.59
N TYR A 627 49.27 -8.72 -5.77
CA TYR A 627 50.63 -9.25 -5.90
C TYR A 627 51.65 -8.36 -5.20
N LEU A 628 51.57 -7.03 -5.42
CA LEU A 628 52.46 -6.08 -4.73
C LEU A 628 52.31 -6.15 -3.21
N GLU A 629 51.07 -6.21 -2.70
CA GLU A 629 50.81 -6.34 -1.27
C GLU A 629 51.38 -7.64 -0.68
N ARG A 630 51.34 -8.76 -1.42
CA ARG A 630 51.94 -10.03 -1.00
C ARG A 630 53.47 -10.02 -1.11
N ALA A 631 54.03 -9.39 -2.13
CA ALA A 631 55.47 -9.20 -2.31
C ALA A 631 56.09 -8.41 -1.14
N GLU A 632 55.41 -7.35 -0.70
CA GLU A 632 55.81 -6.59 0.50
C GLU A 632 55.90 -7.49 1.73
N VAL A 633 54.92 -8.38 1.94
CA VAL A 633 54.95 -9.34 3.06
C VAL A 633 56.13 -10.31 2.92
N TYR A 634 56.40 -10.83 1.71
CA TYR A 634 57.57 -11.69 1.49
C TYR A 634 58.90 -10.98 1.79
N ARG A 635 59.04 -9.69 1.43
CA ARG A 635 60.23 -8.91 1.81
C ARG A 635 60.37 -8.77 3.32
N LEU A 636 59.27 -8.50 4.03
CA LEU A 636 59.28 -8.43 5.50
C LEU A 636 59.70 -9.75 6.15
N MET A 637 59.47 -10.88 5.48
CA MET A 637 59.93 -12.21 5.90
C MET A 637 61.35 -12.59 5.41
N GLY A 638 61.99 -11.75 4.58
CA GLY A 638 63.29 -12.05 3.96
C GLY A 638 63.22 -13.05 2.78
N GLU A 639 62.03 -13.29 2.23
CA GLU A 639 61.77 -14.22 1.13
C GLU A 639 61.90 -13.52 -0.24
N GLU A 640 63.06 -12.91 -0.51
CA GLU A 640 63.30 -12.02 -1.67
C GLU A 640 62.93 -12.67 -3.02
N LYS A 641 63.23 -13.96 -3.21
CA LYS A 641 62.89 -14.65 -4.46
C LYS A 641 61.39 -14.72 -4.73
N LYS A 642 60.57 -14.84 -3.68
CA LYS A 642 59.10 -14.88 -3.80
C LYS A 642 58.55 -13.47 -4.01
N ALA A 643 59.13 -12.48 -3.35
CA ALA A 643 58.79 -11.07 -3.56
C ALA A 643 59.04 -10.64 -5.02
N ASP A 644 60.25 -10.87 -5.54
CA ASP A 644 60.61 -10.54 -6.92
C ASP A 644 59.71 -11.25 -7.95
N ALA A 645 59.28 -12.49 -7.65
CA ALA A 645 58.36 -13.23 -8.51
C ALA A 645 56.96 -12.58 -8.57
N ASP A 646 56.43 -12.15 -7.42
CA ASP A 646 55.15 -11.45 -7.36
C ASP A 646 55.22 -10.05 -7.99
N GLU A 647 56.31 -9.31 -7.81
CA GLU A 647 56.51 -8.00 -8.47
C GLU A 647 56.62 -8.14 -9.98
N LYS A 648 57.43 -9.08 -10.47
CA LYS A 648 57.52 -9.38 -11.90
C LYS A 648 56.17 -9.80 -12.48
N LYS A 649 55.36 -10.56 -11.71
CA LYS A 649 54.01 -10.90 -12.13
C LYS A 649 53.12 -9.67 -12.19
N ALA A 650 53.18 -8.78 -11.19
CA ALA A 650 52.45 -7.51 -11.18
C ALA A 650 52.84 -6.58 -12.33
N GLU A 651 54.11 -6.54 -12.73
CA GLU A 651 54.61 -5.77 -13.88
C GLU A 651 54.12 -6.34 -15.23
N SER A 652 53.86 -7.65 -15.29
CA SER A 652 53.40 -8.34 -16.51
C SER A 652 51.90 -8.25 -16.77
N LEU A 653 51.13 -7.77 -15.79
CA LEU A 653 49.67 -7.57 -15.84
C LEU A 653 49.37 -6.11 -16.21
#